data_AF-A0A5N4ECW4-F1
#
_entry.id   AF-A0A5N4ECW4-F1
#
_cell.length_a   1.000
_cell.length_b   1.000
_cell.length_c   1.000
_cell.angle_alpha   90.00
_cell.angle_beta   90.00
_cell.angle_gamma   90.00
#
_symmetry.space_group_name_H-M   'P 1'
#
loop_
_entity.id
_entity.type
_entity.pdbx_description
1 polymer ?
#
loop_
_entity_poly.entity_id
_entity_poly.type
_entity_poly.pdbx_seq_one_letter_code
_entity_poly.pdbx_strand_id
1 'polypeptide(L)'
;MPQLGLLHRRAWASLLGQLRRPPGAVCIRVVHSHSQVAEATLTSQLKPHQEKSNFIIKTPKGTRDLSPQQMVVREKILDMVVSCFKRHGAKGLDTPAFELKEMLTEKYGEDSMLIYDLKDQGGELLSLRYDLTYPSSLTYLYEVPFARYLAMNKVKKMKRYHVGKDFDIAGQFDPMIPDAECLKIMCEILSGLQLGDFLIKVNDRRILDGIFAVCGIPESKFHAICSSIDKLDKMSWKDVRHEMVAKKGLAPEVADRIGDYVQCHGGVSLVEQMFQDSELSQNQHALEGLRDLKLLFEYLTLFGVAEKISFDLSLARGLDYYTGVIYEAVLLQTSARAGEEPLNVGSVAAGGRYDGLVGMFDPKGHKVPCVGLSIGVERIFSIVEQRMKNVGEKIRTTETEVFVATPQKNFLQERLKLIAELWDAGIKAELMYKNNPKLLTQLRYCENMGIPLMVIIGEQELKEGVIKLRSVASREEVAIKRENLVAEVQKRLSETRDSKLIGGQLALRLKAAFYGIFRLPIHFAVKMASGSGTKNLDFRRKWDKDEYEKLAEKRLTEEREKKDGKPVQPVKRELLRHRDYKVDLESKLGKTIVITKTTPQSEMGGYYCNVCDCVVKDSINFLDHINGKKHQRNLGMSMRVERSTLDQVKKRFEVNKKKMEEKQKDYDFEERMKELREEEEKAKAYKKEKQKEKKRRAEEDLTFEEDDEMAAVMGFSGFGSTKKSY
;
A
#
# COMPACT_ATOMS: atom_id res chain seq x y z
N MET A 1 6.90 8.65 60.20
CA MET A 1 6.95 7.91 61.47
C MET A 1 6.63 8.85 62.63
N PRO A 2 6.03 8.36 63.72
CA PRO A 2 6.12 9.00 65.03
C PRO A 2 7.58 8.99 65.53
N GLN A 3 7.87 9.89 66.48
CA GLN A 3 9.10 10.07 67.28
C GLN A 3 9.41 8.81 68.14
N LEU A 4 10.58 8.51 68.72
CA LEU A 4 11.87 9.17 69.00
C LEU A 4 12.84 8.06 69.48
N GLY A 5 14.16 8.22 69.32
CA GLY A 5 15.15 7.35 69.99
C GLY A 5 16.57 7.41 69.42
N LEU A 6 17.35 8.39 69.90
CA LEU A 6 18.72 8.75 69.48
C LEU A 6 19.80 7.69 69.75
N LEU A 7 20.83 7.65 68.89
CA LEU A 7 22.25 7.44 69.24
C LEU A 7 23.18 8.06 68.16
N HIS A 8 24.47 8.21 68.47
CA HIS A 8 25.20 9.49 68.41
C HIS A 8 26.19 9.68 67.22
N ARG A 9 26.26 10.94 66.76
CA ARG A 9 27.36 11.69 66.11
C ARG A 9 28.48 10.93 65.37
N ARG A 10 28.27 10.69 64.07
CA ARG A 10 29.30 10.90 63.01
C ARG A 10 28.74 10.93 61.57
N ALA A 11 27.42 10.78 61.39
CA ALA A 11 26.76 10.71 60.08
C ALA A 11 25.86 11.93 59.74
N TRP A 12 26.08 13.09 60.36
CA TRP A 12 25.21 14.28 60.20
C TRP A 12 25.74 15.36 59.23
N ALA A 13 26.76 15.07 58.41
CA ALA A 13 27.41 16.07 57.56
C ALA A 13 27.00 16.08 56.08
N SER A 14 26.14 15.17 55.59
CA SER A 14 25.91 15.07 54.12
C SER A 14 24.47 15.22 53.63
N LEU A 15 23.47 15.56 54.46
CA LEU A 15 22.07 15.42 54.04
C LEU A 15 21.08 16.55 54.39
N LEU A 16 21.53 17.72 54.83
CA LEU A 16 20.64 18.87 55.10
C LEU A 16 21.18 20.17 54.50
N GLY A 17 21.21 20.24 53.17
CA GLY A 17 21.67 21.41 52.43
C GLY A 17 20.85 21.79 51.20
N GLN A 18 19.67 21.21 50.97
CA GLN A 18 18.82 21.61 49.84
C GLN A 18 17.34 21.48 50.18
N LEU A 19 16.76 22.53 50.74
CA LEU A 19 15.38 22.98 50.51
C LEU A 19 15.07 24.17 51.42
N ARG A 20 15.26 25.41 50.92
CA ARG A 20 14.34 26.53 51.17
C ARG A 20 14.70 27.81 50.39
N ARG A 21 13.79 28.12 49.46
CA ARG A 21 13.25 29.43 49.01
C ARG A 21 13.97 30.28 47.93
N PRO A 22 13.18 30.91 47.02
CA PRO A 22 13.59 31.94 46.03
C PRO A 22 13.30 33.37 46.60
N PRO A 23 13.17 34.49 45.83
CA PRO A 23 13.57 34.84 44.44
C PRO A 23 14.35 36.20 44.31
N GLY A 24 14.85 36.53 43.11
CA GLY A 24 14.84 37.92 42.60
C GLY A 24 16.17 38.65 42.26
N ALA A 25 16.38 38.84 40.94
CA ALA A 25 16.98 39.98 40.23
C ALA A 25 18.50 40.34 40.32
N VAL A 26 19.18 40.08 39.19
CA VAL A 26 20.10 40.93 38.39
C VAL A 26 21.27 41.66 39.09
N CYS A 27 22.52 41.30 38.74
CA CYS A 27 23.48 42.26 38.16
C CYS A 27 24.64 41.57 37.41
N ILE A 28 25.03 42.18 36.30
CA ILE A 28 25.99 41.78 35.28
C ILE A 28 27.44 41.86 35.79
N ARG A 29 28.27 40.84 35.50
CA ARG A 29 29.69 41.05 35.14
C ARG A 29 30.26 39.90 34.30
N VAL A 30 30.93 40.33 33.25
CA VAL A 30 31.52 39.59 32.13
C VAL A 30 32.71 38.75 32.57
N VAL A 31 32.80 37.50 32.10
CA VAL A 31 34.06 36.76 31.99
C VAL A 31 34.09 36.10 30.60
N HIS A 32 34.83 36.75 29.69
CA HIS A 32 35.33 36.13 28.47
C HIS A 32 36.41 35.10 28.81
N SER A 33 36.51 34.06 27.98
CA SER A 33 37.65 33.16 27.74
C SER A 33 37.47 31.68 28.11
N HIS A 34 36.54 30.96 27.46
CA HIS A 34 36.63 29.49 27.30
C HIS A 34 35.90 28.97 26.03
N SER A 35 35.86 29.77 24.95
CA SER A 35 35.16 29.38 23.71
C SER A 35 36.07 28.84 22.60
N GLN A 36 37.38 29.05 22.66
CA GLN A 36 38.25 28.78 21.49
C GLN A 36 38.79 27.34 21.40
N VAL A 37 38.73 26.55 22.48
CA VAL A 37 39.26 25.17 22.47
C VAL A 37 38.18 24.14 22.10
N ALA A 38 36.90 24.44 22.37
CA ALA A 38 35.77 23.56 22.05
C ALA A 38 35.34 23.64 20.58
N GLU A 39 35.56 24.78 19.90
CA GLU A 39 35.31 24.90 18.45
C GLU A 39 36.37 24.19 17.60
N ALA A 40 37.62 24.10 18.08
CA ALA A 40 38.73 23.50 17.33
C ALA A 40 38.67 21.96 17.27
N THR A 41 38.06 21.30 18.26
CA THR A 41 37.93 19.82 18.28
C THR A 41 36.69 19.31 17.53
N LEU A 42 35.65 20.14 17.39
CA LEU A 42 34.46 19.81 16.59
C LEU A 42 34.65 20.08 15.08
N THR A 43 35.59 20.94 14.72
CA THR A 43 35.89 21.25 13.31
C THR A 43 36.88 20.30 12.66
N SER A 44 37.66 19.51 13.43
CA SER A 44 38.66 18.58 12.88
C SER A 44 38.11 17.20 12.46
N GLN A 45 36.82 16.91 12.67
CA GLN A 45 36.17 15.67 12.24
C GLN A 45 35.16 15.85 11.09
N LEU A 46 34.99 17.08 10.59
CA LEU A 46 34.21 17.32 9.38
C LEU A 46 35.11 17.09 8.17
N LYS A 47 35.03 15.88 7.60
CA LYS A 47 35.64 15.57 6.29
C LYS A 47 35.31 16.70 5.30
N PRO A 48 36.29 17.25 4.57
CA PRO A 48 36.02 18.29 3.59
C PRO A 48 35.13 17.71 2.50
N HIS A 49 33.95 18.31 2.33
CA HIS A 49 33.04 18.12 1.21
C HIS A 49 33.03 16.69 0.61
N GLN A 50 32.48 15.71 1.35
CA GLN A 50 31.81 14.63 0.63
C GLN A 50 30.72 15.29 -0.20
N GLU A 51 30.79 15.14 -1.53
CA GLU A 51 29.65 15.37 -2.41
C GLU A 51 28.44 14.79 -1.70
N LYS A 52 27.40 15.60 -1.46
CA LYS A 52 26.13 15.08 -0.96
C LYS A 52 25.67 14.10 -2.03
N SER A 53 25.97 12.81 -1.83
CA SER A 53 25.38 11.73 -2.61
C SER A 53 23.90 12.04 -2.65
N ASN A 54 23.31 12.14 -3.84
CA ASN A 54 21.89 12.41 -4.02
C ASN A 54 21.08 11.44 -3.15
N PHE A 55 20.78 11.84 -1.92
CA PHE A 55 20.09 11.01 -0.96
C PHE A 55 18.63 11.07 -1.33
N ILE A 56 18.19 10.04 -2.06
CA ILE A 56 16.81 9.92 -2.49
C ILE A 56 16.02 9.46 -1.27
N ILE A 57 15.19 10.35 -0.72
CA ILE A 57 14.19 9.99 0.30
C ILE A 57 13.16 9.09 -0.40
N LYS A 58 13.24 7.79 -0.12
CA LYS A 58 12.31 6.78 -0.64
C LYS A 58 12.09 5.69 0.39
N THR A 59 10.91 5.10 0.39
CA THR A 59 10.66 3.84 1.07
C THR A 59 11.37 2.69 0.33
N PRO A 60 11.70 1.58 1.01
CA PRO A 60 12.18 0.36 0.36
C PRO A 60 11.25 -0.09 -0.77
N LYS A 61 11.81 -0.68 -1.83
CA LYS A 61 11.03 -1.13 -2.98
C LYS A 61 9.95 -2.13 -2.54
N GLY A 62 8.71 -1.90 -2.97
CA GLY A 62 7.56 -2.74 -2.59
C GLY A 62 6.88 -2.34 -1.27
N THR A 63 7.40 -1.32 -0.56
CA THR A 63 6.78 -0.79 0.66
C THR A 63 6.20 0.60 0.43
N ARG A 64 5.13 0.93 1.16
CA ARG A 64 4.45 2.24 1.08
C ARG A 64 4.07 2.75 2.45
N ASP A 65 4.12 4.07 2.61
CA ASP A 65 3.52 4.73 3.76
C ASP A 65 2.00 4.83 3.56
N LEU A 66 1.23 4.61 4.63
CA LEU A 66 -0.22 4.78 4.62
C LEU A 66 -0.57 6.18 5.13
N SER A 67 -1.34 6.93 4.34
CA SER A 67 -1.79 8.25 4.75
C SER A 67 -2.82 8.18 5.89
N PRO A 68 -3.05 9.27 6.65
CA PRO A 68 -4.08 9.29 7.69
C PRO A 68 -5.49 8.93 7.18
N GLN A 69 -5.83 9.31 5.93
CA GLN A 69 -7.11 8.89 5.34
C GLN A 69 -7.16 7.37 5.12
N GLN A 70 -6.07 6.78 4.62
CA GLN A 70 -5.98 5.35 4.38
C GLN A 70 -6.00 4.56 5.70
N MET A 71 -5.38 5.07 6.75
CA MET A 71 -5.38 4.46 8.08
C MET A 71 -6.80 4.37 8.66
N VAL A 72 -7.61 5.43 8.58
CA VAL A 72 -9.00 5.38 9.06
C VAL A 72 -9.84 4.35 8.30
N VAL A 73 -9.65 4.24 6.98
CA VAL A 73 -10.33 3.20 6.19
C VAL A 73 -9.87 1.81 6.61
N ARG A 74 -8.56 1.64 6.81
CA ARG A 74 -7.96 0.39 7.26
C ARG A 74 -8.51 -0.04 8.62
N GLU A 75 -8.49 0.85 9.61
CA GLU A 75 -9.02 0.59 10.95
C GLU A 75 -10.50 0.18 10.91
N LYS A 76 -11.35 0.87 10.16
CA LYS A 76 -12.77 0.50 10.03
C LYS A 76 -13.00 -0.91 9.49
N ILE A 77 -12.23 -1.30 8.48
CA ILE A 77 -12.33 -2.63 7.89
C ILE A 77 -11.78 -3.67 8.86
N LEU A 78 -10.65 -3.39 9.50
CA LEU A 78 -10.07 -4.26 10.52
C LEU A 78 -11.01 -4.46 11.71
N ASP A 79 -11.66 -3.40 12.18
CA ASP A 79 -12.63 -3.45 13.28
C ASP A 79 -13.82 -4.33 12.91
N MET A 80 -14.31 -4.22 11.67
CA MET A 80 -15.39 -5.07 11.18
C MET A 80 -14.97 -6.55 11.15
N VAL A 81 -13.79 -6.84 10.59
CA VAL A 81 -13.22 -8.20 10.52
C VAL A 81 -13.04 -8.78 11.93
N VAL A 82 -12.40 -8.02 12.83
CA VAL A 82 -12.15 -8.43 14.22
C VAL A 82 -13.47 -8.61 14.99
N SER A 83 -14.48 -7.76 14.76
CA SER A 83 -15.80 -7.91 15.39
C SER A 83 -16.48 -9.22 14.97
N CYS A 84 -16.33 -9.63 13.71
CA CYS A 84 -16.83 -10.92 13.22
C CYS A 84 -16.07 -12.07 13.88
N PHE A 85 -14.73 -12.04 13.90
CA PHE A 85 -13.94 -13.09 14.55
C PHE A 85 -14.25 -13.24 16.05
N LYS A 86 -14.46 -12.13 16.76
CA LYS A 86 -14.88 -12.14 18.17
C LYS A 86 -16.30 -12.70 18.36
N ARG A 87 -17.22 -12.45 17.42
CA ARG A 87 -18.57 -13.04 17.44
C ARG A 87 -18.52 -14.57 17.39
N HIS A 88 -17.57 -15.12 16.65
CA HIS A 88 -17.31 -16.56 16.56
C HIS A 88 -16.42 -17.11 17.70
N GLY A 89 -16.13 -16.30 18.72
CA GLY A 89 -15.40 -16.73 19.92
C GLY A 89 -13.92 -17.00 19.69
N ALA A 90 -13.32 -16.49 18.62
CA ALA A 90 -11.88 -16.65 18.38
C ALA A 90 -11.04 -15.78 19.31
N LYS A 91 -9.85 -16.28 19.64
CA LYS A 91 -8.87 -15.61 20.49
C LYS A 91 -7.82 -14.90 19.65
N GLY A 92 -7.44 -13.69 20.04
CA GLY A 92 -6.34 -12.97 19.39
C GLY A 92 -5.00 -13.60 19.72
N LEU A 93 -4.15 -13.83 18.71
CA LEU A 93 -2.77 -14.28 18.87
C LEU A 93 -1.84 -13.47 17.97
N ASP A 94 -0.77 -12.96 18.57
CA ASP A 94 0.32 -12.28 17.87
C ASP A 94 1.61 -13.07 18.02
N THR A 95 2.38 -13.14 16.93
CA THR A 95 3.67 -13.84 16.85
C THR A 95 4.74 -12.86 16.38
N PRO A 96 6.03 -13.13 16.66
CA PRO A 96 7.12 -12.29 16.17
C PRO A 96 7.07 -12.04 14.66
N ALA A 97 7.66 -10.93 14.21
CA ALA A 97 7.73 -10.58 12.79
C ALA A 97 8.75 -11.43 12.00
N PHE A 98 9.70 -12.05 12.69
CA PHE A 98 10.68 -12.97 12.13
C PHE A 98 10.62 -14.30 12.86
N GLU A 99 10.98 -15.36 12.15
CA GLU A 99 11.06 -16.73 12.66
C GLU A 99 12.45 -17.29 12.34
N LEU A 100 12.80 -18.41 12.98
CA LEU A 100 14.04 -19.13 12.66
C LEU A 100 14.02 -19.58 11.20
N LYS A 101 15.11 -19.37 10.48
CA LYS A 101 15.22 -19.70 9.06
C LYS A 101 14.91 -21.18 8.79
N GLU A 102 15.43 -22.08 9.63
CA GLU A 102 15.23 -23.53 9.53
C GLU A 102 13.74 -23.92 9.55
N MET A 103 12.93 -23.21 10.36
CA MET A 103 11.50 -23.46 10.47
C MET A 103 10.73 -23.15 9.18
N LEU A 104 11.27 -22.26 8.34
CA LEU A 104 10.68 -21.89 7.07
C LEU A 104 11.28 -22.73 5.93
N THR A 105 12.60 -22.87 5.83
CA THR A 105 13.26 -23.47 4.66
C THR A 105 12.92 -24.93 4.39
N GLU A 106 12.65 -25.75 5.41
CA GLU A 106 12.34 -27.18 5.19
C GLU A 106 10.96 -27.44 4.56
N LYS A 107 10.09 -26.43 4.52
CA LYS A 107 8.66 -26.62 4.20
C LYS A 107 8.26 -26.08 2.83
N TYR A 108 9.13 -25.30 2.19
CA TYR A 108 8.82 -24.63 0.94
C TYR A 108 9.67 -25.21 -0.18
N GLY A 109 9.00 -25.74 -1.21
CA GLY A 109 9.63 -26.19 -2.46
C GLY A 109 10.22 -25.01 -3.27
N GLU A 110 9.91 -24.94 -4.56
CA GLU A 110 10.45 -23.90 -5.47
C GLU A 110 10.16 -22.45 -5.02
N ASP A 111 9.13 -22.22 -4.19
CA ASP A 111 8.73 -20.91 -3.65
C ASP A 111 9.59 -20.40 -2.47
N SER A 112 10.55 -21.20 -1.96
CA SER A 112 11.48 -20.81 -0.89
C SER A 112 12.37 -19.60 -1.24
N MET A 113 12.54 -19.27 -2.52
CA MET A 113 13.44 -18.20 -2.99
C MET A 113 12.96 -16.76 -2.69
N LEU A 114 11.75 -16.58 -2.15
CA LEU A 114 11.13 -15.26 -1.95
C LEU A 114 11.14 -14.78 -0.48
N ILE A 115 11.89 -15.45 0.40
CA ILE A 115 11.97 -15.11 1.83
C ILE A 115 13.06 -14.05 2.09
N TYR A 116 12.75 -13.08 2.95
CA TYR A 116 13.72 -12.07 3.38
C TYR A 116 14.53 -12.58 4.57
N ASP A 117 15.80 -12.91 4.32
CA ASP A 117 16.75 -13.29 5.37
C ASP A 117 17.34 -12.07 6.07
N LEU A 118 17.46 -12.15 7.40
CA LEU A 118 18.20 -11.16 8.18
C LEU A 118 19.70 -11.43 8.07
N LYS A 119 20.48 -10.36 8.13
CA LYS A 119 21.94 -10.47 8.11
C LYS A 119 22.42 -11.19 9.37
N ASP A 120 23.34 -12.13 9.18
CA ASP A 120 24.04 -12.78 10.29
C ASP A 120 24.87 -11.77 11.10
N GLN A 121 24.60 -11.71 12.39
CA GLN A 121 25.27 -10.87 13.38
C GLN A 121 25.97 -11.70 14.48
N GLY A 122 26.23 -12.98 14.21
CA GLY A 122 26.83 -13.93 15.16
C GLY A 122 25.82 -14.60 16.09
N GLY A 123 24.54 -14.63 15.69
CA GLY A 123 23.44 -15.22 16.45
C GLY A 123 22.70 -16.28 15.64
N GLU A 124 21.42 -16.46 15.95
CA GLU A 124 20.55 -17.38 15.20
C GLU A 124 20.22 -16.83 13.81
N LEU A 125 20.07 -17.72 12.84
CA LEU A 125 19.65 -17.35 11.49
C LEU A 125 18.14 -17.09 11.48
N LEU A 126 17.77 -15.86 11.15
CA LEU A 126 16.39 -15.39 11.18
C LEU A 126 15.93 -14.97 9.79
N SER A 127 14.65 -15.18 9.53
CA SER A 127 13.98 -14.78 8.30
C SER A 127 12.65 -14.12 8.63
N LEU A 128 12.27 -13.08 7.88
CA LEU A 128 10.97 -12.43 8.07
C LEU A 128 9.85 -13.40 7.69
N ARG A 129 8.76 -13.37 8.46
CA ARG A 129 7.51 -14.02 8.06
C ARG A 129 7.04 -13.38 6.75
N TYR A 130 6.58 -14.19 5.82
CA TYR A 130 6.13 -13.67 4.53
C TYR A 130 4.84 -12.87 4.72
N ASP A 131 4.87 -11.60 4.31
CA ASP A 131 3.70 -10.72 4.38
C ASP A 131 3.01 -10.69 3.01
N LEU A 132 1.72 -11.03 2.93
CA LEU A 132 0.76 -10.98 1.80
C LEU A 132 0.59 -9.56 1.21
N THR A 133 1.69 -8.88 0.91
CA THR A 133 1.68 -7.62 0.14
C THR A 133 1.64 -7.92 -1.36
N TYR A 134 1.83 -9.19 -1.78
CA TYR A 134 1.72 -9.63 -3.17
C TYR A 134 0.53 -10.58 -3.40
N PRO A 135 -0.25 -10.40 -4.50
CA PRO A 135 -1.66 -10.81 -4.50
C PRO A 135 -1.96 -12.18 -5.15
N SER A 136 -1.03 -13.14 -5.23
CA SER A 136 -1.25 -14.25 -6.18
C SER A 136 -0.81 -15.68 -5.86
N SER A 137 -0.37 -16.06 -4.66
CA SER A 137 -0.11 -17.50 -4.43
C SER A 137 0.11 -17.98 -3.00
N LEU A 138 0.35 -17.12 -2.00
CA LEU A 138 1.01 -17.59 -0.77
C LEU A 138 0.22 -17.36 0.52
N THR A 139 -0.96 -17.96 0.63
CA THR A 139 -1.69 -18.16 1.92
C THR A 139 -0.89 -19.05 2.91
N TYR A 140 0.09 -19.80 2.39
CA TYR A 140 0.93 -20.82 3.01
C TYR A 140 1.84 -20.38 4.19
N LEU A 141 2.11 -19.08 4.37
CA LEU A 141 3.20 -18.61 5.26
C LEU A 141 2.73 -18.09 6.63
N TYR A 142 1.42 -18.03 6.88
CA TYR A 142 0.85 -17.52 8.14
C TYR A 142 0.38 -18.61 9.10
N GLU A 143 0.08 -19.78 8.56
CA GLU A 143 -0.35 -20.94 9.33
C GLU A 143 0.85 -21.64 10.00
N VAL A 144 2.07 -21.42 9.51
CA VAL A 144 3.31 -21.97 10.09
C VAL A 144 3.59 -21.44 11.51
N PRO A 145 3.56 -20.11 11.76
CA PRO A 145 3.65 -19.59 13.13
C PRO A 145 2.56 -20.11 14.05
N PHE A 146 1.35 -20.37 13.53
CA PHE A 146 0.27 -20.96 14.31
C PHE A 146 0.54 -22.41 14.67
N ALA A 147 0.89 -23.22 13.68
CA ALA A 147 1.21 -24.63 13.82
C ALA A 147 2.39 -24.83 14.78
N ARG A 148 3.42 -23.98 14.67
CA ARG A 148 4.53 -23.91 15.63
C ARG A 148 4.05 -23.56 17.04
N TYR A 149 3.20 -22.54 17.20
CA TYR A 149 2.67 -22.16 18.50
C TYR A 149 1.85 -23.29 19.15
N LEU A 150 1.02 -23.98 18.37
CA LEU A 150 0.25 -25.14 18.83
C LEU A 150 1.17 -26.28 19.26
N ALA A 151 2.18 -26.61 18.44
CA ALA A 151 3.15 -27.65 18.73
C ALA A 151 3.99 -27.33 19.98
N MET A 152 4.50 -26.09 20.08
CA MET A 152 5.32 -25.61 21.21
C MET A 152 4.54 -25.62 22.53
N ASN A 153 3.29 -25.13 22.53
CA ASN A 153 2.47 -25.03 23.73
C ASN A 153 1.60 -26.27 23.99
N LYS A 154 1.69 -27.30 23.13
CA LYS A 154 0.90 -28.55 23.21
C LYS A 154 -0.61 -28.30 23.28
N VAL A 155 -1.09 -27.25 22.61
CA VAL A 155 -2.51 -26.87 22.60
C VAL A 155 -3.23 -27.72 21.56
N LYS A 156 -4.22 -28.49 22.00
CA LYS A 156 -4.97 -29.42 21.14
C LYS A 156 -6.23 -28.84 20.50
N LYS A 157 -6.81 -27.78 21.09
CA LYS A 157 -8.04 -27.14 20.62
C LYS A 157 -7.93 -25.63 20.76
N MET A 158 -8.06 -24.89 19.67
CA MET A 158 -8.02 -23.42 19.67
C MET A 158 -8.72 -22.84 18.45
N LYS A 159 -9.54 -21.80 18.69
CA LYS A 159 -9.96 -20.86 17.64
C LYS A 159 -9.12 -19.59 17.76
N ARG A 160 -8.51 -19.17 16.66
CA ARG A 160 -7.59 -18.04 16.60
C ARG A 160 -8.07 -17.02 15.58
N TYR A 161 -7.75 -15.76 15.82
CA TYR A 161 -7.55 -14.79 14.75
C TYR A 161 -6.21 -14.06 14.90
N HIS A 162 -5.58 -13.73 13.77
CA HIS A 162 -4.48 -12.76 13.70
C HIS A 162 -5.06 -11.42 13.23
N VAL A 163 -4.53 -10.30 13.76
CA VAL A 163 -5.13 -8.98 13.52
C VAL A 163 -5.16 -8.67 12.02
N GLY A 164 -6.36 -8.77 11.44
CA GLY A 164 -6.66 -8.27 10.12
C GLY A 164 -6.41 -9.19 8.94
N LYS A 165 -6.13 -10.48 9.12
CA LYS A 165 -5.85 -11.37 7.97
C LYS A 165 -6.48 -12.74 8.14
N ASP A 166 -6.14 -13.46 9.20
CA ASP A 166 -6.41 -14.90 9.25
C ASP A 166 -7.29 -15.30 10.45
N PHE A 167 -8.08 -16.34 10.23
CA PHE A 167 -8.88 -17.03 11.24
C PHE A 167 -8.70 -18.54 11.08
N ASP A 168 -8.37 -19.23 12.17
CA ASP A 168 -8.07 -20.66 12.16
C ASP A 168 -8.81 -21.39 13.28
N ILE A 169 -9.27 -22.59 12.98
CA ILE A 169 -9.85 -23.55 13.93
C ILE A 169 -8.94 -24.78 13.93
N ALA A 170 -8.24 -24.99 15.04
CA ALA A 170 -7.41 -26.16 15.28
C ALA A 170 -8.07 -27.10 16.29
N GLY A 171 -8.09 -28.39 15.97
CA GLY A 171 -8.50 -29.46 16.86
C GLY A 171 -9.26 -30.57 16.15
N GLN A 172 -9.37 -31.70 16.84
CA GLN A 172 -10.21 -32.81 16.38
C GLN A 172 -11.67 -32.54 16.76
N PHE A 173 -12.50 -32.46 15.73
CA PHE A 173 -13.94 -32.20 15.77
C PHE A 173 -14.67 -33.14 14.82
N ASP A 174 -15.99 -33.12 14.87
CA ASP A 174 -16.82 -33.85 13.91
C ASP A 174 -16.68 -33.24 12.50
N PRO A 175 -16.89 -34.05 11.44
CA PRO A 175 -16.60 -33.64 10.06
C PRO A 175 -17.39 -32.40 9.63
N MET A 176 -16.74 -31.53 8.86
CA MET A 176 -17.31 -30.41 8.10
C MET A 176 -17.96 -29.27 8.90
N ILE A 177 -18.14 -29.40 10.22
CA ILE A 177 -18.67 -28.33 11.07
C ILE A 177 -17.76 -27.10 11.08
N PRO A 178 -16.45 -27.21 11.43
CA PRO A 178 -15.58 -26.03 11.45
C PRO A 178 -15.33 -25.46 10.05
N ASP A 179 -15.36 -26.30 9.01
CA ASP A 179 -15.23 -25.89 7.60
C ASP A 179 -16.41 -25.03 7.16
N ALA A 180 -17.63 -25.44 7.52
CA ALA A 180 -18.84 -24.66 7.27
C ALA A 180 -18.82 -23.33 8.02
N GLU A 181 -18.30 -23.30 9.26
CA GLU A 181 -18.15 -22.08 10.05
C GLU A 181 -17.17 -21.09 9.38
N CYS A 182 -16.04 -21.57 8.85
CA CYS A 182 -15.10 -20.73 8.11
C CYS A 182 -15.76 -20.07 6.89
N LEU A 183 -16.53 -20.82 6.10
CA LEU A 183 -17.27 -20.28 4.96
C LEU A 183 -18.33 -19.25 5.40
N LYS A 184 -19.01 -19.50 6.53
CA LYS A 184 -19.97 -18.53 7.10
C LYS A 184 -19.30 -17.23 7.50
N ILE A 185 -18.15 -17.28 8.19
CA ILE A 185 -17.38 -16.10 8.58
C ILE A 185 -16.96 -15.29 7.35
N MET A 186 -16.48 -15.96 6.30
CA MET A 186 -16.10 -15.33 5.05
C MET A 186 -17.29 -14.59 4.40
N CYS A 187 -18.46 -15.23 4.34
CA CYS A 187 -19.70 -14.58 3.88
C CYS A 187 -20.07 -13.36 4.73
N GLU A 188 -20.06 -13.48 6.06
CA GLU A 188 -20.43 -12.37 6.96
C GLU A 188 -19.52 -11.15 6.79
N ILE A 189 -18.22 -11.38 6.60
CA ILE A 189 -17.25 -10.30 6.42
C ILE A 189 -17.43 -9.64 5.05
N LEU A 190 -17.54 -10.42 3.98
CA LEU A 190 -17.69 -9.87 2.63
C LEU A 190 -19.03 -9.14 2.46
N SER A 191 -20.12 -9.68 3.01
CA SER A 191 -21.42 -8.99 3.06
C SER A 191 -21.38 -7.73 3.94
N GLY A 192 -20.70 -7.78 5.09
CA GLY A 192 -20.56 -6.64 6.00
C GLY A 192 -19.79 -5.47 5.38
N LEU A 193 -18.77 -5.78 4.56
CA LEU A 193 -17.95 -4.78 3.86
C LEU A 193 -18.66 -4.15 2.66
N GLN A 194 -19.80 -4.71 2.24
CA GLN A 194 -20.65 -4.22 1.15
C GLN A 194 -19.89 -4.03 -0.18
N LEU A 195 -18.90 -4.87 -0.49
CA LEU A 195 -17.99 -4.68 -1.63
C LEU A 195 -18.64 -4.89 -3.02
N GLY A 196 -19.89 -5.35 -3.05
CA GLY A 196 -20.58 -5.79 -4.25
C GLY A 196 -21.09 -7.20 -4.06
N ASP A 197 -21.46 -7.84 -5.16
CA ASP A 197 -21.76 -9.26 -5.13
C ASP A 197 -20.47 -10.08 -5.16
N PHE A 198 -20.50 -11.27 -4.57
CA PHE A 198 -19.35 -12.16 -4.47
C PHE A 198 -19.77 -13.62 -4.61
N LEU A 199 -18.84 -14.44 -5.07
CA LEU A 199 -18.99 -15.87 -5.19
C LEU A 199 -17.84 -16.56 -4.47
N ILE A 200 -18.14 -17.62 -3.74
CA ILE A 200 -17.13 -18.46 -3.10
C ILE A 200 -17.02 -19.75 -3.90
N LYS A 201 -15.88 -19.93 -4.55
CA LYS A 201 -15.49 -21.19 -5.17
C LYS A 201 -15.04 -22.15 -4.09
N VAL A 202 -15.51 -23.39 -4.13
CA VAL A 202 -15.13 -24.46 -3.20
C VAL A 202 -14.70 -25.68 -4.01
N ASN A 203 -13.66 -26.36 -3.55
CA ASN A 203 -13.22 -27.66 -4.06
C ASN A 203 -12.62 -28.49 -2.92
N ASP A 204 -12.21 -29.73 -3.20
CA ASP A 204 -11.48 -30.58 -2.25
C ASP A 204 -10.25 -31.20 -2.94
N ARG A 205 -9.12 -31.22 -2.24
CA ARG A 205 -7.87 -31.80 -2.77
C ARG A 205 -8.03 -33.26 -3.16
N ARG A 206 -8.73 -34.06 -2.35
CA ARG A 206 -8.88 -35.50 -2.60
C ARG A 206 -9.68 -35.78 -3.87
N ILE A 207 -10.59 -34.87 -4.23
CA ILE A 207 -11.33 -34.92 -5.50
C ILE A 207 -10.38 -34.65 -6.67
N LEU A 208 -9.51 -33.64 -6.57
CA LEU A 208 -8.49 -33.35 -7.58
C LEU A 208 -7.52 -34.52 -7.78
N ASP A 209 -6.99 -35.08 -6.69
CA ASP A 209 -6.13 -36.27 -6.71
C ASP A 209 -6.84 -37.44 -7.39
N GLY A 210 -8.12 -37.62 -7.07
CA GLY A 210 -8.97 -38.65 -7.66
C GLY A 210 -9.20 -38.51 -9.16
N ILE A 211 -9.56 -37.30 -9.62
CA ILE A 211 -9.76 -37.00 -11.05
C ILE A 211 -8.48 -37.26 -11.83
N PHE A 212 -7.33 -36.88 -11.29
CA PHE A 212 -6.07 -37.03 -11.98
C PHE A 212 -5.61 -38.49 -12.07
N ALA A 213 -5.87 -39.27 -11.01
CA ALA A 213 -5.66 -40.71 -11.03
C ALA A 213 -6.52 -41.38 -12.10
N VAL A 214 -7.81 -41.04 -12.18
CA VAL A 214 -8.75 -41.57 -13.19
C VAL A 214 -8.34 -41.16 -14.61
N CYS A 215 -7.90 -39.92 -14.78
CA CYS A 215 -7.45 -39.41 -16.08
C CYS A 215 -6.10 -40.03 -16.53
N GLY A 216 -5.37 -40.72 -15.64
CA GLY A 216 -4.11 -41.39 -15.94
C GLY A 216 -2.88 -40.48 -15.89
N ILE A 217 -2.91 -39.45 -15.04
CA ILE A 217 -1.78 -38.53 -14.86
C ILE A 217 -0.72 -39.18 -13.95
N PRO A 218 0.56 -39.20 -14.35
CA PRO A 218 1.64 -39.64 -13.46
C PRO A 218 1.80 -38.69 -12.26
N GLU A 219 2.00 -39.24 -11.06
CA GLU A 219 2.19 -38.46 -9.82
C GLU A 219 3.32 -37.42 -9.93
N SER A 220 4.39 -37.74 -10.67
CA SER A 220 5.52 -36.83 -10.90
C SER A 220 5.13 -35.53 -11.62
N LYS A 221 4.03 -35.54 -12.39
CA LYS A 221 3.53 -34.37 -13.12
C LYS A 221 2.36 -33.68 -12.41
N PHE A 222 1.93 -34.17 -11.25
CA PHE A 222 0.77 -33.67 -10.51
C PHE A 222 0.83 -32.15 -10.29
N HIS A 223 1.86 -31.67 -9.58
CA HIS A 223 2.05 -30.24 -9.27
C HIS A 223 2.12 -29.38 -10.53
N ALA A 224 2.81 -29.88 -11.56
CA ALA A 224 2.91 -29.19 -12.83
C ALA A 224 1.51 -29.02 -13.45
N ILE A 225 0.70 -30.08 -13.54
CA ILE A 225 -0.64 -29.98 -14.15
C ILE A 225 -1.57 -29.10 -13.33
N CYS A 226 -1.57 -29.20 -12.00
CA CYS A 226 -2.33 -28.29 -11.13
C CYS A 226 -2.01 -26.81 -11.39
N SER A 227 -0.72 -26.49 -11.54
CA SER A 227 -0.27 -25.13 -11.87
C SER A 227 -0.78 -24.64 -13.23
N SER A 228 -1.05 -25.53 -14.20
CA SER A 228 -1.73 -25.15 -15.45
C SER A 228 -3.23 -24.91 -15.24
N ILE A 229 -3.89 -25.76 -14.45
CA ILE A 229 -5.33 -25.69 -14.19
C ILE A 229 -5.70 -24.43 -13.41
N ASP A 230 -4.90 -24.02 -12.43
CA ASP A 230 -5.12 -22.76 -11.68
C ASP A 230 -5.13 -21.52 -12.59
N LYS A 231 -4.45 -21.58 -13.75
CA LYS A 231 -4.45 -20.47 -14.71
C LYS A 231 -5.78 -20.32 -15.45
N LEU A 232 -6.72 -21.27 -15.36
CA LEU A 232 -8.02 -21.19 -16.00
C LEU A 232 -8.88 -20.03 -15.52
N ASP A 233 -8.63 -19.53 -14.31
CA ASP A 233 -9.26 -18.29 -13.83
C ASP A 233 -8.90 -17.06 -14.69
N LYS A 234 -7.78 -17.10 -15.41
CA LYS A 234 -7.20 -15.98 -16.18
C LYS A 234 -7.06 -16.25 -17.67
N MET A 235 -6.93 -17.52 -18.05
CA MET A 235 -6.65 -17.98 -19.41
C MET A 235 -7.76 -18.89 -19.91
N SER A 236 -7.94 -18.94 -21.23
CA SER A 236 -8.95 -19.84 -21.81
C SER A 236 -8.51 -21.30 -21.70
N TRP A 237 -9.48 -22.23 -21.67
CA TRP A 237 -9.21 -23.67 -21.69
C TRP A 237 -8.30 -24.08 -22.86
N LYS A 238 -8.45 -23.46 -24.04
CA LYS A 238 -7.63 -23.77 -25.22
C LYS A 238 -6.15 -23.48 -24.98
N ASP A 239 -5.85 -22.37 -24.33
CA ASP A 239 -4.46 -21.96 -24.03
C ASP A 239 -3.85 -22.87 -22.95
N VAL A 240 -4.64 -23.20 -21.93
CA VAL A 240 -4.24 -24.07 -20.83
C VAL A 240 -4.00 -25.51 -21.32
N ARG A 241 -4.87 -26.03 -22.18
CA ARG A 241 -4.69 -27.32 -22.87
C ARG A 241 -3.41 -27.32 -23.70
N HIS A 242 -3.16 -26.26 -24.46
CA HIS A 242 -1.93 -26.14 -25.24
C HIS A 242 -0.68 -26.12 -24.34
N GLU A 243 -0.72 -25.45 -23.19
CA GLU A 243 0.37 -25.47 -22.21
C GLU A 243 0.64 -26.89 -21.67
N MET A 244 -0.42 -27.63 -21.30
CA MET A 244 -0.30 -28.99 -20.78
C MET A 244 0.31 -29.95 -21.79
N VAL A 245 -0.14 -29.88 -23.05
CA VAL A 245 0.35 -30.77 -24.11
C VAL A 245 1.76 -30.36 -24.56
N ALA A 246 1.97 -29.08 -24.91
CA ALA A 246 3.21 -28.64 -25.54
C ALA A 246 4.39 -28.47 -24.57
N LYS A 247 4.15 -27.97 -23.35
CA LYS A 247 5.23 -27.69 -22.38
C LYS A 247 5.41 -28.80 -21.35
N LYS A 248 4.30 -29.41 -20.89
CA LYS A 248 4.32 -30.43 -19.82
C LYS A 248 4.35 -31.86 -20.37
N GLY A 249 4.20 -32.01 -21.69
CA GLY A 249 4.29 -33.29 -22.39
C GLY A 249 3.20 -34.26 -21.93
N LEU A 250 1.98 -33.77 -21.76
CA LEU A 250 0.81 -34.60 -21.50
C LEU A 250 0.17 -35.04 -22.81
N ALA A 251 -0.36 -36.27 -22.85
CA ALA A 251 -1.09 -36.76 -24.02
C ALA A 251 -2.37 -35.92 -24.24
N PRO A 252 -2.72 -35.57 -25.49
CA PRO A 252 -3.87 -34.71 -25.78
C PRO A 252 -5.19 -35.34 -25.30
N GLU A 253 -5.32 -36.67 -25.34
CA GLU A 253 -6.51 -37.40 -24.88
C GLU A 253 -6.69 -37.26 -23.37
N VAL A 254 -5.59 -37.28 -22.60
CA VAL A 254 -5.60 -37.06 -21.15
C VAL A 254 -6.00 -35.63 -20.84
N ALA A 255 -5.47 -34.65 -21.59
CA ALA A 255 -5.83 -33.25 -21.41
C ALA A 255 -7.31 -32.99 -21.70
N ASP A 256 -7.89 -33.64 -22.72
CA ASP A 256 -9.31 -33.52 -23.04
C ASP A 256 -10.20 -34.08 -21.92
N ARG A 257 -9.89 -35.26 -21.39
CA ARG A 257 -10.61 -35.83 -20.23
C ARG A 257 -10.57 -34.93 -19.01
N ILE A 258 -9.41 -34.33 -18.71
CA ILE A 258 -9.30 -33.34 -17.63
C ILE A 258 -10.24 -32.15 -17.89
N GLY A 259 -10.34 -31.71 -19.15
CA GLY A 259 -11.21 -30.63 -19.56
C GLY A 259 -12.68 -30.88 -19.27
N ASP A 260 -13.14 -32.11 -19.49
CA ASP A 260 -14.53 -32.50 -19.25
C ASP A 260 -14.91 -32.30 -17.77
N TYR A 261 -14.00 -32.60 -16.84
CA TYR A 261 -14.22 -32.38 -15.40
C TYR A 261 -14.00 -30.92 -14.97
N VAL A 262 -12.88 -30.33 -15.40
CA VAL A 262 -12.41 -29.03 -14.89
C VAL A 262 -13.29 -27.86 -15.36
N GLN A 263 -14.02 -28.02 -16.47
CA GLN A 263 -14.98 -27.03 -16.94
C GLN A 263 -16.30 -27.05 -16.17
N CYS A 264 -16.57 -28.08 -15.36
CA CYS A 264 -17.78 -28.17 -14.58
C CYS A 264 -17.70 -27.28 -13.33
N HIS A 265 -18.70 -26.42 -13.17
CA HIS A 265 -18.94 -25.66 -11.94
C HIS A 265 -20.45 -25.60 -11.65
N GLY A 266 -20.84 -25.60 -10.38
CA GLY A 266 -22.24 -25.67 -10.00
C GLY A 266 -22.47 -25.65 -8.49
N GLY A 267 -23.69 -25.99 -8.07
CA GLY A 267 -24.05 -26.13 -6.66
C GLY A 267 -24.06 -27.60 -6.21
N VAL A 268 -24.98 -27.91 -5.29
CA VAL A 268 -25.22 -29.28 -4.77
C VAL A 268 -25.51 -30.29 -5.88
N SER A 269 -26.23 -29.86 -6.93
CA SER A 269 -26.57 -30.72 -8.07
C SER A 269 -25.35 -31.29 -8.77
N LEU A 270 -24.26 -30.53 -8.84
CA LEU A 270 -23.01 -30.99 -9.44
C LEU A 270 -22.34 -32.05 -8.56
N VAL A 271 -22.39 -31.89 -7.25
CA VAL A 271 -21.88 -32.90 -6.31
C VAL A 271 -22.63 -34.22 -6.49
N GLU A 272 -23.95 -34.18 -6.65
CA GLU A 272 -24.76 -35.37 -6.92
C GLU A 272 -24.48 -36.02 -8.28
N GLN A 273 -24.24 -35.21 -9.32
CA GLN A 273 -23.82 -35.72 -10.63
C GLN A 273 -22.47 -36.43 -10.55
N MET A 274 -21.50 -35.85 -9.84
CA MET A 274 -20.18 -36.46 -9.64
C MET A 274 -20.23 -37.74 -8.79
N PHE A 275 -21.24 -37.87 -7.92
CA PHE A 275 -21.52 -39.13 -7.20
C PHE A 275 -22.04 -40.25 -8.10
N GLN A 276 -22.69 -39.91 -9.21
CA GLN A 276 -23.22 -40.88 -10.17
C GLN A 276 -22.18 -41.30 -11.22
N ASP A 277 -21.06 -40.58 -11.29
CA ASP A 277 -19.98 -40.90 -12.21
C ASP A 277 -19.32 -42.24 -11.84
N SER A 278 -19.31 -43.16 -12.80
CA SER A 278 -18.80 -44.52 -12.61
C SER A 278 -17.28 -44.54 -12.48
N GLU A 279 -16.54 -43.62 -13.09
CA GLU A 279 -15.08 -43.60 -13.05
C GLU A 279 -14.58 -43.00 -11.73
N LEU A 280 -15.20 -41.89 -11.29
CA LEU A 280 -14.83 -41.21 -10.05
C LEU A 280 -15.17 -42.03 -8.80
N SER A 281 -16.29 -42.78 -8.85
CA SER A 281 -16.76 -43.62 -7.76
C SER A 281 -15.84 -44.80 -7.44
N GLN A 282 -14.95 -45.19 -8.37
CA GLN A 282 -13.96 -46.24 -8.11
C GLN A 282 -12.81 -45.75 -7.22
N ASN A 283 -12.58 -44.43 -7.14
CA ASN A 283 -11.53 -43.87 -6.31
C ASN A 283 -12.03 -43.56 -4.90
N GLN A 284 -11.47 -44.25 -3.91
CA GLN A 284 -11.85 -44.08 -2.51
C GLN A 284 -11.64 -42.64 -2.01
N HIS A 285 -10.55 -41.98 -2.42
CA HIS A 285 -10.24 -40.62 -1.98
C HIS A 285 -11.24 -39.59 -2.53
N ALA A 286 -11.62 -39.73 -3.81
CA ALA A 286 -12.62 -38.86 -4.42
C ALA A 286 -13.99 -39.03 -3.74
N LEU A 287 -14.37 -40.27 -3.42
CA LEU A 287 -15.63 -40.58 -2.76
C LEU A 287 -15.71 -39.97 -1.35
N GLU A 288 -14.63 -40.01 -0.58
CA GLU A 288 -14.55 -39.34 0.72
C GLU A 288 -14.68 -37.82 0.59
N GLY A 289 -13.97 -37.21 -0.37
CA GLY A 289 -14.07 -35.77 -0.65
C GLY A 289 -15.49 -35.35 -1.06
N LEU A 290 -16.16 -36.12 -1.92
CA LEU A 290 -17.54 -35.85 -2.33
C LEU A 290 -18.54 -35.99 -1.18
N ARG A 291 -18.36 -36.97 -0.28
CA ARG A 291 -19.20 -37.12 0.93
C ARG A 291 -19.07 -35.92 1.84
N ASP A 292 -17.84 -35.46 2.04
CA ASP A 292 -17.55 -34.28 2.86
C ASP A 292 -18.15 -33.01 2.24
N LEU A 293 -18.05 -32.82 0.92
CA LEU A 293 -18.71 -31.69 0.24
C LEU A 293 -20.22 -31.75 0.33
N LYS A 294 -20.83 -32.94 0.21
CA LYS A 294 -22.28 -33.09 0.39
C LYS A 294 -22.71 -32.64 1.79
N LEU A 295 -22.02 -33.13 2.82
CA LEU A 295 -22.29 -32.74 4.21
C LEU A 295 -22.05 -31.23 4.43
N LEU A 296 -21.01 -30.68 3.82
CA LEU A 296 -20.73 -29.24 3.85
C LEU A 296 -21.91 -28.44 3.30
N PHE A 297 -22.45 -28.81 2.13
CA PHE A 297 -23.58 -28.12 1.52
C PHE A 297 -24.85 -28.20 2.38
N GLU A 298 -25.08 -29.31 3.09
CA GLU A 298 -26.18 -29.41 4.07
C GLU A 298 -26.03 -28.37 5.18
N TYR A 299 -24.84 -28.24 5.77
CA TYR A 299 -24.55 -27.23 6.80
C TYR A 299 -24.63 -25.79 6.28
N LEU A 300 -24.15 -25.54 5.06
CA LEU A 300 -24.22 -24.23 4.42
C LEU A 300 -25.65 -23.80 4.11
N THR A 301 -26.53 -24.76 3.82
CA THR A 301 -27.97 -24.53 3.65
C THR A 301 -28.59 -24.11 4.97
N LEU A 302 -28.25 -24.78 6.08
CA LEU A 302 -28.68 -24.40 7.43
C LEU A 302 -28.19 -22.99 7.83
N PHE A 303 -26.98 -22.62 7.42
CA PHE A 303 -26.42 -21.29 7.64
C PHE A 303 -26.94 -20.20 6.71
N GLY A 304 -27.76 -20.56 5.72
CA GLY A 304 -28.38 -19.65 4.75
C GLY A 304 -27.37 -19.00 3.79
N VAL A 305 -26.28 -19.70 3.45
CA VAL A 305 -25.20 -19.18 2.59
C VAL A 305 -24.94 -20.02 1.34
N ALA A 306 -25.70 -21.09 1.13
CA ALA A 306 -25.52 -22.01 0.00
C ALA A 306 -25.57 -21.32 -1.38
N GLU A 307 -26.39 -20.28 -1.54
CA GLU A 307 -26.52 -19.54 -2.81
C GLU A 307 -25.24 -18.79 -3.23
N LYS A 308 -24.34 -18.49 -2.28
CA LYS A 308 -23.08 -17.79 -2.53
C LYS A 308 -21.92 -18.72 -2.84
N ILE A 309 -22.18 -20.04 -2.86
CA ILE A 309 -21.15 -21.06 -2.91
C ILE A 309 -21.28 -21.84 -4.21
N SER A 310 -20.19 -21.91 -4.96
CA SER A 310 -20.06 -22.68 -6.19
C SER A 310 -19.00 -23.74 -6.00
N PHE A 311 -19.38 -25.00 -6.17
CA PHE A 311 -18.44 -26.10 -6.36
C PHE A 311 -17.78 -25.93 -7.73
N ASP A 312 -16.45 -25.77 -7.76
CA ASP A 312 -15.69 -25.48 -8.98
C ASP A 312 -14.41 -26.34 -9.00
N LEU A 313 -14.35 -27.29 -9.95
CA LEU A 313 -13.24 -28.24 -10.06
C LEU A 313 -11.96 -27.60 -10.61
N SER A 314 -12.04 -26.39 -11.19
CA SER A 314 -10.86 -25.65 -11.66
C SER A 314 -10.03 -25.04 -10.53
N LEU A 315 -10.58 -24.97 -9.31
CA LEU A 315 -9.88 -24.42 -8.16
C LEU A 315 -8.83 -25.43 -7.64
N ALA A 316 -7.57 -25.19 -8.00
CA ALA A 316 -6.42 -26.04 -7.66
C ALA A 316 -5.28 -25.26 -6.98
N ARG A 317 -5.61 -24.30 -6.10
CA ARG A 317 -4.62 -23.51 -5.34
C ARG A 317 -4.26 -24.18 -4.01
N GLY A 318 -3.06 -23.94 -3.50
CA GLY A 318 -2.77 -24.31 -2.11
C GLY A 318 -2.26 -25.74 -1.88
N LEU A 319 -1.82 -26.43 -2.93
CA LEU A 319 -1.69 -27.90 -2.94
C LEU A 319 -0.52 -28.47 -2.15
N ASP A 320 0.37 -27.66 -1.59
CA ASP A 320 1.49 -28.22 -0.83
C ASP A 320 1.10 -28.53 0.64
N TYR A 321 -0.01 -27.98 1.15
CA TYR A 321 -0.42 -28.15 2.56
C TYR A 321 -1.89 -28.46 2.77
N TYR A 322 -2.81 -28.04 1.89
CA TYR A 322 -4.21 -28.41 2.06
C TYR A 322 -4.39 -29.92 1.94
N THR A 323 -5.22 -30.52 2.78
CA THR A 323 -5.48 -31.97 2.81
C THR A 323 -6.95 -32.31 2.53
N GLY A 324 -7.84 -31.31 2.53
CA GLY A 324 -9.26 -31.48 2.29
C GLY A 324 -9.82 -30.31 1.49
N VAL A 325 -10.85 -29.64 2.03
CA VAL A 325 -11.52 -28.54 1.36
C VAL A 325 -10.60 -27.35 1.11
N ILE A 326 -10.83 -26.68 -0.02
CA ILE A 326 -10.14 -25.49 -0.50
C ILE A 326 -11.22 -24.53 -0.96
N TYR A 327 -11.09 -23.26 -0.61
CA TYR A 327 -12.06 -22.25 -1.03
C TYR A 327 -11.43 -20.91 -1.34
N GLU A 328 -12.07 -20.20 -2.25
CA GLU A 328 -11.64 -18.91 -2.75
C GLU A 328 -12.85 -18.00 -3.00
N ALA A 329 -12.87 -16.83 -2.37
CA ALA A 329 -13.88 -15.81 -2.63
C ALA A 329 -13.42 -14.88 -3.75
N VAL A 330 -14.25 -14.73 -4.78
CA VAL A 330 -14.06 -13.80 -5.89
C VAL A 330 -15.16 -12.75 -5.89
N LEU A 331 -14.82 -11.51 -6.25
CA LEU A 331 -15.82 -10.45 -6.38
C LEU A 331 -16.43 -10.49 -7.78
N LEU A 332 -17.76 -10.54 -7.83
CA LEU A 332 -18.50 -10.44 -9.07
C LEU A 332 -18.70 -8.96 -9.38
N GLN A 333 -18.08 -8.47 -10.46
CA GLN A 333 -18.36 -7.13 -10.93
C GLN A 333 -19.74 -7.11 -11.59
N THR A 334 -20.63 -6.26 -11.09
CA THR A 334 -21.80 -5.84 -11.88
C THR A 334 -21.27 -4.96 -13.01
N SER A 335 -21.33 -5.45 -14.24
CA SER A 335 -20.95 -4.68 -15.42
C SER A 335 -21.75 -3.37 -15.45
N ALA A 336 -21.08 -2.26 -15.14
CA ALA A 336 -21.68 -0.92 -15.20
C ALA A 336 -21.97 -0.48 -16.65
N ARG A 337 -21.69 -1.33 -17.65
CA ARG A 337 -22.01 -1.13 -19.06
C ARG A 337 -22.49 -2.46 -19.65
N ALA A 338 -23.71 -2.46 -20.19
CA ALA A 338 -24.26 -3.60 -20.91
C ALA A 338 -23.36 -3.91 -22.13
N GLY A 339 -22.70 -5.08 -22.13
CA GLY A 339 -21.92 -5.59 -23.26
C GLY A 339 -20.47 -5.99 -22.99
N GLU A 340 -19.95 -5.82 -21.77
CA GLU A 340 -18.65 -6.40 -21.37
C GLU A 340 -18.88 -7.64 -20.49
N GLU A 341 -18.24 -8.76 -20.84
CA GLU A 341 -18.16 -9.97 -20.01
C GLU A 341 -17.70 -9.60 -18.59
N PRO A 342 -18.18 -10.29 -17.54
CA PRO A 342 -17.73 -10.04 -16.17
C PRO A 342 -16.22 -10.27 -16.08
N LEU A 343 -15.44 -9.20 -16.13
CA LEU A 343 -14.02 -9.22 -15.84
C LEU A 343 -13.85 -9.66 -14.38
N ASN A 344 -13.27 -10.84 -14.21
CA ASN A 344 -13.06 -11.48 -12.91
C ASN A 344 -12.19 -10.56 -12.03
N VAL A 345 -12.80 -9.90 -11.06
CA VAL A 345 -12.08 -9.06 -10.10
C VAL A 345 -11.48 -10.01 -9.08
N GLY A 346 -10.18 -10.26 -9.20
CA GLY A 346 -9.49 -11.39 -8.55
C GLY A 346 -9.72 -11.56 -7.04
N SER A 347 -9.38 -12.75 -6.56
CA SER A 347 -9.51 -13.28 -5.19
C SER A 347 -9.51 -12.26 -4.04
N VAL A 348 -10.52 -12.21 -3.19
CA VAL A 348 -10.53 -11.36 -1.99
C VAL A 348 -10.30 -12.10 -0.69
N ALA A 349 -10.55 -13.40 -0.66
CA ALA A 349 -10.27 -14.25 0.47
C ALA A 349 -10.03 -15.68 -0.03
N ALA A 350 -9.24 -16.45 0.71
CA ALA A 350 -8.93 -17.83 0.40
C ALA A 350 -8.71 -18.63 1.68
N GLY A 351 -8.86 -19.94 1.63
CA GLY A 351 -8.59 -20.80 2.77
C GLY A 351 -8.84 -22.27 2.46
N GLY A 352 -8.73 -23.09 3.50
CA GLY A 352 -8.92 -24.52 3.37
C GLY A 352 -8.51 -25.29 4.62
N ARG A 353 -8.58 -26.62 4.52
CA ARG A 353 -8.22 -27.57 5.57
C ARG A 353 -6.80 -28.12 5.37
N TYR A 354 -6.00 -28.13 6.42
CA TYR A 354 -4.57 -28.49 6.40
C TYR A 354 -4.16 -29.32 7.64
N ASP A 355 -4.56 -30.59 7.68
CA ASP A 355 -4.39 -31.42 8.89
C ASP A 355 -2.94 -31.90 9.12
N GLY A 356 -2.09 -31.80 8.10
CA GLY A 356 -0.69 -32.28 8.14
C GLY A 356 0.32 -31.28 8.70
N LEU A 357 0.01 -29.98 8.68
CA LEU A 357 1.00 -28.93 8.91
C LEU A 357 1.57 -28.92 10.33
N VAL A 358 0.70 -29.11 11.34
CA VAL A 358 1.10 -29.13 12.75
C VAL A 358 1.98 -30.33 13.07
N GLY A 359 1.70 -31.48 12.45
CA GLY A 359 2.47 -32.71 12.64
C GLY A 359 3.92 -32.58 12.20
N MET A 360 4.23 -31.67 11.28
CA MET A 360 5.61 -31.38 10.84
C MET A 360 6.41 -30.55 11.85
N PHE A 361 5.79 -29.98 12.88
CA PHE A 361 6.48 -29.19 13.93
C PHE A 361 6.50 -29.92 15.28
N ASP A 362 5.63 -30.90 15.48
CA ASP A 362 5.66 -31.71 16.69
C ASP A 362 6.77 -32.77 16.57
N PRO A 363 7.77 -32.82 17.47
CA PRO A 363 8.79 -33.87 17.47
C PRO A 363 8.19 -35.29 17.61
N LYS A 364 6.95 -35.42 18.10
CA LYS A 364 6.23 -36.71 18.18
C LYS A 364 5.32 -36.98 16.98
N GLY A 365 5.21 -36.04 16.05
CA GLY A 365 4.38 -36.17 14.86
C GLY A 365 2.88 -36.23 15.11
N HIS A 366 2.36 -35.70 16.24
CA HIS A 366 0.92 -35.69 16.45
C HIS A 366 0.25 -34.77 15.45
N LYS A 367 -0.69 -35.33 14.69
CA LYS A 367 -1.52 -34.56 13.75
C LYS A 367 -2.58 -33.79 14.54
N VAL A 368 -2.66 -32.49 14.31
CA VAL A 368 -3.73 -31.63 14.81
C VAL A 368 -4.48 -31.13 13.58
N PRO A 369 -5.72 -31.58 13.35
CA PRO A 369 -6.54 -31.10 12.25
C PRO A 369 -6.76 -29.59 12.35
N CYS A 370 -6.64 -28.90 11.23
CA CYS A 370 -6.75 -27.44 11.17
C CYS A 370 -7.51 -27.03 9.92
N VAL A 371 -8.37 -26.02 10.06
CA VAL A 371 -9.05 -25.36 8.95
C VAL A 371 -9.03 -23.87 9.18
N GLY A 372 -8.77 -23.10 8.12
CA GLY A 372 -8.58 -21.66 8.25
C GLY A 372 -9.01 -20.87 7.02
N LEU A 373 -9.14 -19.57 7.19
CA LEU A 373 -9.41 -18.62 6.12
C LEU A 373 -8.51 -17.40 6.29
N SER A 374 -8.14 -16.81 5.16
CA SER A 374 -7.36 -15.59 5.06
C SER A 374 -8.09 -14.58 4.20
N ILE A 375 -8.12 -13.34 4.66
CA ILE A 375 -8.78 -12.22 3.99
C ILE A 375 -7.72 -11.30 3.42
N GLY A 376 -7.79 -11.09 2.09
CA GLY A 376 -6.95 -10.19 1.33
C GLY A 376 -7.30 -8.72 1.58
N VAL A 377 -7.07 -8.26 2.81
CA VAL A 377 -7.45 -6.91 3.25
C VAL A 377 -6.85 -5.80 2.39
N GLU A 378 -5.66 -6.00 1.81
CA GLU A 378 -5.01 -5.01 0.95
C GLU A 378 -5.80 -4.71 -0.34
N ARG A 379 -6.40 -5.76 -0.92
CA ARG A 379 -7.28 -5.65 -2.09
C ARG A 379 -8.59 -4.97 -1.70
N ILE A 380 -9.16 -5.36 -0.56
CA ILE A 380 -10.37 -4.74 -0.01
C ILE A 380 -10.15 -3.24 0.26
N PHE A 381 -9.03 -2.86 0.87
CA PHE A 381 -8.67 -1.45 1.10
C PHE A 381 -8.66 -0.65 -0.20
N SER A 382 -8.03 -1.20 -1.24
CA SER A 382 -7.93 -0.54 -2.54
C SER A 382 -9.32 -0.32 -3.18
N ILE A 383 -10.21 -1.31 -3.08
CA ILE A 383 -11.58 -1.24 -3.60
C ILE A 383 -12.41 -0.22 -2.83
N VAL A 384 -12.37 -0.26 -1.49
CA VAL A 384 -13.10 0.68 -0.63
C VAL A 384 -12.59 2.11 -0.84
N GLU A 385 -11.28 2.30 -0.95
CA GLU A 385 -10.68 3.61 -1.23
C GLU A 385 -11.15 4.18 -2.59
N GLN A 386 -11.16 3.37 -3.64
CA GLN A 386 -11.67 3.79 -4.96
C GLN A 386 -13.15 4.16 -4.91
N ARG A 387 -13.96 3.35 -4.21
CA ARG A 387 -15.39 3.63 -4.05
C ARG A 387 -15.63 4.94 -3.32
N MET A 388 -14.89 5.20 -2.24
CA MET A 388 -15.01 6.44 -1.47
C MET A 388 -14.59 7.67 -2.30
N LYS A 389 -13.52 7.56 -3.11
CA LYS A 389 -13.12 8.61 -4.05
C LYS A 389 -14.22 8.93 -5.07
N ASN A 390 -14.95 7.91 -5.54
CA ASN A 390 -16.05 8.09 -6.50
C ASN A 390 -17.30 8.75 -5.89
N VAL A 391 -17.60 8.46 -4.62
CA VAL A 391 -18.74 9.07 -3.90
C VAL A 391 -18.43 10.52 -3.47
N GLY A 392 -17.15 10.88 -3.35
CA GLY A 392 -16.72 12.23 -2.98
C GLY A 392 -16.94 12.56 -1.50
N GLU A 393 -17.17 11.54 -0.66
CA GLU A 393 -17.30 11.73 0.79
C GLU A 393 -15.96 12.10 1.43
N LYS A 394 -15.94 13.20 2.20
CA LYS A 394 -14.77 13.58 2.99
C LYS A 394 -14.64 12.65 4.19
N ILE A 395 -13.60 11.80 4.17
CA ILE A 395 -13.26 10.94 5.29
C ILE A 395 -12.61 11.79 6.37
N ARG A 396 -13.19 11.75 7.57
CA ARG A 396 -12.57 12.36 8.76
C ARG A 396 -11.37 11.53 9.18
N THR A 397 -10.21 12.17 9.28
CA THR A 397 -8.96 11.54 9.75
C THR A 397 -8.81 11.58 11.27
N THR A 398 -9.58 12.43 11.94
CA THR A 398 -9.56 12.57 13.39
C THR A 398 -10.94 12.40 14.00
N GLU A 399 -10.95 11.86 15.20
CA GLU A 399 -12.15 11.61 16.00
C GLU A 399 -12.49 12.79 16.92
N THR A 400 -11.92 13.96 16.67
CA THR A 400 -12.13 15.17 17.46
C THR A 400 -13.61 15.57 17.48
N GLU A 401 -14.18 15.61 18.66
CA GLU A 401 -15.60 15.89 18.88
C GLU A 401 -15.85 17.38 19.06
N VAL A 402 -14.95 18.07 19.76
CA VAL A 402 -15.11 19.48 20.14
C VAL A 402 -13.84 20.28 19.82
N PHE A 403 -14.02 21.49 19.29
CA PHE A 403 -12.92 22.44 19.11
C PHE A 403 -13.09 23.67 20.02
N VAL A 404 -12.09 23.97 20.85
CA VAL A 404 -12.09 25.13 21.74
C VAL A 404 -11.55 26.36 21.01
N ALA A 405 -12.41 27.35 20.82
CA ALA A 405 -12.15 28.58 20.10
C ALA A 405 -12.33 29.82 20.96
N THR A 406 -11.68 30.90 20.55
CA THR A 406 -11.92 32.24 21.09
C THR A 406 -11.83 33.29 19.98
N PRO A 407 -12.68 34.33 19.97
CA PRO A 407 -12.57 35.45 19.06
C PRO A 407 -11.63 36.55 19.57
N GLN A 408 -11.29 36.54 20.87
CA GLN A 408 -10.58 37.62 21.55
C GLN A 408 -9.09 37.31 21.76
N LYS A 409 -8.30 38.35 22.07
CA LYS A 409 -6.86 38.24 22.34
C LYS A 409 -6.62 37.93 23.82
N ASN A 410 -5.49 37.28 24.13
CA ASN A 410 -5.02 36.92 25.48
C ASN A 410 -5.85 35.85 26.23
N PHE A 411 -6.66 35.06 25.52
CA PHE A 411 -7.47 33.97 26.08
C PHE A 411 -6.80 32.59 26.03
N LEU A 412 -5.47 32.51 25.92
CA LEU A 412 -4.79 31.21 25.85
C LEU A 412 -4.94 30.40 27.14
N GLN A 413 -4.76 31.04 28.30
CA GLN A 413 -4.82 30.38 29.61
C GLN A 413 -6.20 29.76 29.86
N GLU A 414 -7.27 30.49 29.58
CA GLU A 414 -8.64 30.00 29.72
C GLU A 414 -8.96 28.85 28.75
N ARG A 415 -8.46 28.92 27.51
CA ARG A 415 -8.61 27.79 26.57
C ARG A 415 -7.86 26.54 27.04
N LEU A 416 -6.67 26.70 27.61
CA LEU A 416 -5.90 25.60 28.18
C LEU A 416 -6.59 24.99 29.40
N LYS A 417 -7.22 25.82 30.24
CA LYS A 417 -8.01 25.34 31.37
C LYS A 417 -9.24 24.55 30.91
N LEU A 418 -9.98 25.09 29.94
CA LEU A 418 -11.18 24.44 29.45
C LEU A 418 -10.89 23.14 28.69
N ILE A 419 -9.83 23.10 27.87
CA ILE A 419 -9.49 21.88 27.15
C ILE A 419 -9.04 20.76 28.11
N ALA A 420 -8.34 21.11 29.19
CA ALA A 420 -7.98 20.16 30.24
C ALA A 420 -9.23 19.58 30.91
N GLU A 421 -10.20 20.42 31.27
CA GLU A 421 -11.50 19.98 31.82
C GLU A 421 -12.24 19.01 30.87
N LEU A 422 -12.18 19.28 29.55
CA LEU A 422 -12.79 18.40 28.54
C LEU A 422 -12.04 17.06 28.41
N TRP A 423 -10.70 17.08 28.44
CA TRP A 423 -9.89 15.87 28.41
C TRP A 423 -10.06 15.02 29.66
N ASP A 424 -10.12 15.63 30.85
CA ASP A 424 -10.38 14.95 32.12
C ASP A 424 -11.77 14.29 32.14
N ALA A 425 -12.73 14.85 31.40
CA ALA A 425 -14.05 14.27 31.18
C ALA A 425 -14.09 13.19 30.06
N GLY A 426 -12.95 12.87 29.43
CA GLY A 426 -12.84 11.89 28.35
C GLY A 426 -13.38 12.36 26.99
N ILE A 427 -13.62 13.65 26.81
CA ILE A 427 -14.09 14.23 25.54
C ILE A 427 -12.89 14.50 24.63
N LYS A 428 -13.02 14.13 23.35
CA LYS A 428 -11.97 14.34 22.34
C LYS A 428 -11.97 15.80 21.89
N ALA A 429 -11.21 16.66 22.57
CA ALA A 429 -11.16 18.09 22.30
C ALA A 429 -9.82 18.56 21.72
N GLU A 430 -9.84 19.61 20.89
CA GLU A 430 -8.65 20.26 20.33
C GLU A 430 -8.72 21.80 20.42
N LEU A 431 -7.55 22.46 20.37
CA LEU A 431 -7.42 23.91 20.22
C LEU A 431 -6.32 24.26 19.22
N MET A 432 -6.37 25.47 18.67
CA MET A 432 -5.28 25.99 17.82
C MET A 432 -4.10 26.46 18.67
N TYR A 433 -2.90 25.93 18.39
CA TYR A 433 -1.62 26.31 19.01
C TYR A 433 -1.12 27.70 18.58
N LYS A 434 -1.93 28.71 18.84
CA LYS A 434 -1.59 30.12 18.66
C LYS A 434 -2.10 30.89 19.87
N ASN A 435 -1.35 31.89 20.30
CA ASN A 435 -1.77 32.76 21.41
C ASN A 435 -3.09 33.48 21.06
N ASN A 436 -3.18 34.03 19.83
CA ASN A 436 -4.29 34.85 19.36
C ASN A 436 -4.79 34.38 17.97
N PRO A 437 -5.55 33.27 17.88
CA PRO A 437 -6.10 32.80 16.61
C PRO A 437 -7.30 33.64 16.15
N LYS A 438 -7.45 33.83 14.83
CA LYS A 438 -8.66 34.45 14.26
C LYS A 438 -9.80 33.42 14.26
N LEU A 439 -11.03 33.84 14.63
CA LEU A 439 -12.19 32.93 14.66
C LEU A 439 -12.48 32.29 13.29
N LEU A 440 -12.39 33.05 12.20
CA LEU A 440 -12.61 32.53 10.85
C LEU A 440 -11.63 31.39 10.50
N THR A 441 -10.36 31.48 10.92
CA THR A 441 -9.36 30.43 10.68
C THR A 441 -9.67 29.18 11.51
N GLN A 442 -10.22 29.35 12.71
CA GLN A 442 -10.67 28.24 13.56
C GLN A 442 -11.91 27.54 12.98
N LEU A 443 -12.88 28.30 12.46
CA LEU A 443 -14.06 27.75 11.79
C LEU A 443 -13.68 26.96 10.53
N ARG A 444 -12.82 27.54 9.67
CA ARG A 444 -12.29 26.83 8.49
C ARG A 444 -11.53 25.56 8.86
N TYR A 445 -10.79 25.58 9.96
CA TYR A 445 -10.12 24.39 10.47
C TYR A 445 -11.12 23.29 10.83
N CYS A 446 -12.19 23.64 11.56
CA CYS A 446 -13.25 22.70 11.91
C CYS A 446 -13.99 22.15 10.68
N GLU A 447 -14.29 23.00 9.69
CA GLU A 447 -14.92 22.59 8.43
C GLU A 447 -14.02 21.65 7.61
N ASN A 448 -12.71 21.90 7.57
CA ASN A 448 -11.74 21.06 6.85
C ASN A 448 -11.53 19.71 7.52
N MET A 449 -11.43 19.69 8.86
CA MET A 449 -11.24 18.46 9.65
C MET A 449 -12.56 17.71 9.91
N GLY A 450 -13.71 18.34 9.65
CA GLY A 450 -15.04 17.76 9.86
C GLY A 450 -15.46 17.69 11.34
N ILE A 451 -14.93 18.59 12.19
CA ILE A 451 -15.26 18.65 13.62
C ILE A 451 -16.70 19.17 13.79
N PRO A 452 -17.57 18.47 14.55
CA PRO A 452 -19.00 18.79 14.58
C PRO A 452 -19.33 19.97 15.49
N LEU A 453 -18.63 20.12 16.62
CA LEU A 453 -18.93 21.10 17.65
C LEU A 453 -17.75 22.04 17.89
N MET A 454 -18.04 23.31 18.11
CA MET A 454 -17.08 24.33 18.49
C MET A 454 -17.54 25.00 19.78
N VAL A 455 -16.66 25.07 20.77
CA VAL A 455 -16.87 25.76 22.04
C VAL A 455 -16.18 27.12 21.98
N ILE A 456 -16.93 28.20 22.15
CA ILE A 456 -16.43 29.57 22.02
C ILE A 456 -16.38 30.22 23.42
N ILE A 457 -15.20 30.71 23.79
CA ILE A 457 -14.95 31.47 25.02
C ILE A 457 -14.69 32.93 24.68
N GLY A 458 -15.39 33.84 25.36
CA GLY A 458 -15.13 35.28 25.33
C GLY A 458 -15.24 35.90 26.73
N GLU A 459 -14.89 37.17 26.84
CA GLU A 459 -14.82 37.89 28.12
C GLU A 459 -16.18 38.07 28.79
N GLN A 460 -17.25 38.31 28.01
CA GLN A 460 -18.61 38.44 28.55
C GLN A 460 -19.10 37.09 29.07
N GLU A 461 -18.87 36.04 28.29
CA GLU A 461 -19.22 34.67 28.61
C GLU A 461 -18.51 34.20 29.89
N LEU A 462 -17.22 34.54 30.04
CA LEU A 462 -16.43 34.22 31.23
C LEU A 462 -16.95 34.94 32.49
N LYS A 463 -17.36 36.21 32.37
CA LYS A 463 -17.94 36.99 33.49
C LYS A 463 -19.29 36.43 33.93
N GLU A 464 -20.10 35.94 32.99
CA GLU A 464 -21.41 35.37 33.24
C GLU A 464 -21.37 33.87 33.58
N GLY A 465 -20.20 33.22 33.49
CA GLY A 465 -20.05 31.78 33.75
C GLY A 465 -20.70 30.88 32.69
N VAL A 466 -20.96 31.41 31.50
CA VAL A 466 -21.55 30.73 30.35
C VAL A 466 -20.51 30.48 29.27
N ILE A 467 -20.80 29.54 28.38
CA ILE A 467 -19.97 29.15 27.25
C ILE A 467 -20.88 29.00 26.04
N LYS A 468 -20.44 29.48 24.87
CA LYS A 468 -21.20 29.33 23.63
C LYS A 468 -20.81 28.05 22.92
N LEU A 469 -21.75 27.14 22.73
CA LEU A 469 -21.57 25.93 21.93
C LEU A 469 -22.19 26.14 20.56
N ARG A 470 -21.35 26.07 19.54
CA ARG A 470 -21.70 26.23 18.13
C ARG A 470 -21.65 24.90 17.41
N SER A 471 -22.71 24.56 16.70
CA SER A 471 -22.69 23.47 15.71
C SER A 471 -22.04 23.96 14.44
N VAL A 472 -20.99 23.27 13.95
CA VAL A 472 -20.27 23.69 12.74
C VAL A 472 -21.12 23.48 11.49
N ALA A 473 -21.95 22.42 11.48
CA ALA A 473 -22.82 22.09 10.36
C ALA A 473 -24.08 22.98 10.29
N SER A 474 -24.82 23.11 11.39
CA SER A 474 -26.06 23.92 11.42
C SER A 474 -25.79 25.41 11.61
N ARG A 475 -24.59 25.78 12.07
CA ARG A 475 -24.17 27.16 12.42
C ARG A 475 -24.95 27.77 13.59
N GLU A 476 -25.78 26.99 14.28
CA GLU A 476 -26.54 27.42 15.44
C GLU A 476 -25.63 27.54 16.67
N GLU A 477 -25.86 28.57 17.47
CA GLU A 477 -25.12 28.88 18.69
C GLU A 477 -26.06 28.83 19.88
N VAL A 478 -25.66 28.12 20.94
CA VAL A 478 -26.43 28.00 22.18
C VAL A 478 -25.52 28.34 23.35
N ALA A 479 -25.99 29.21 24.25
CA ALA A 479 -25.29 29.53 25.49
C ALA A 479 -25.61 28.49 26.57
N ILE A 480 -24.58 27.88 27.15
CA ILE A 480 -24.69 26.81 28.15
C ILE A 480 -23.84 27.19 29.36
N LYS A 481 -24.33 26.94 30.57
CA LYS A 481 -23.54 27.13 31.79
C LYS A 481 -22.33 26.19 31.78
N ARG A 482 -21.17 26.67 32.25
CA ARG A 482 -19.91 25.90 32.23
C ARG A 482 -20.04 24.51 32.88
N GLU A 483 -20.82 24.40 33.95
CA GLU A 483 -21.09 23.14 34.67
C GLU A 483 -21.78 22.08 33.80
N ASN A 484 -22.64 22.49 32.86
CA ASN A 484 -23.42 21.59 32.01
C ASN A 484 -22.74 21.28 30.67
N LEU A 485 -21.54 21.83 30.42
CA LEU A 485 -20.87 21.71 29.13
C LEU A 485 -20.64 20.25 28.73
N VAL A 486 -20.11 19.43 29.66
CA VAL A 486 -19.78 18.02 29.40
C VAL A 486 -21.03 17.22 29.04
N ALA A 487 -22.11 17.38 29.82
CA ALA A 487 -23.37 16.68 29.60
C ALA A 487 -24.02 17.07 28.26
N GLU A 488 -24.03 18.36 27.92
CA GLU A 488 -24.64 18.84 26.68
C GLU A 488 -23.83 18.43 25.44
N VAL A 489 -22.49 18.41 25.53
CA VAL A 489 -21.63 17.87 24.47
C VAL A 489 -21.93 16.39 24.24
N GLN A 490 -21.98 15.59 25.31
CA GLN A 490 -22.30 14.16 25.21
C GLN A 490 -23.69 13.92 24.60
N LYS A 491 -24.70 14.69 25.02
CA LYS A 491 -26.07 14.61 24.47
C LYS A 491 -26.12 14.90 22.97
N ARG A 492 -25.50 15.98 22.51
CA ARG A 492 -25.47 16.31 21.07
C ARG A 492 -24.69 15.31 20.25
N LEU A 493 -23.64 14.72 20.83
CA LEU A 493 -22.88 13.65 20.18
C LEU A 493 -23.72 12.37 20.05
N SER A 494 -24.52 11.98 21.05
CA SER A 494 -25.44 10.85 20.94
C SER A 494 -26.53 11.07 19.87
N GLU A 495 -27.17 12.24 19.86
CA GLU A 495 -28.21 12.58 18.87
C GLU A 495 -27.65 12.56 17.43
N THR A 496 -26.40 12.98 17.25
CA THR A 496 -25.69 12.92 15.96
C THR A 496 -25.32 11.50 15.54
N ARG A 497 -25.11 10.57 16.48
CA ARG A 497 -24.84 9.16 16.19
C ARG A 497 -26.11 8.42 15.77
N ASP A 498 -27.23 8.66 16.44
CA ASP A 498 -28.52 8.02 16.14
C ASP A 498 -29.10 8.48 14.79
N SER A 499 -28.97 9.77 14.46
CA SER A 499 -29.41 10.30 13.17
C SER A 499 -28.60 9.77 11.98
N LYS A 500 -27.33 9.38 12.17
CA LYS A 500 -26.55 8.67 11.14
C LYS A 500 -26.97 7.21 10.95
N LEU A 501 -27.34 6.51 12.02
CA LEU A 501 -27.87 5.14 11.94
C LEU A 501 -29.22 5.09 11.18
N ILE A 502 -30.11 6.04 11.47
CA ILE A 502 -31.42 6.16 10.82
C ILE A 502 -31.27 6.64 9.37
N GLY A 503 -30.40 7.62 9.10
CA GLY A 503 -30.10 8.11 7.75
C GLY A 503 -29.48 7.04 6.85
N GLY A 504 -28.65 6.15 7.41
CA GLY A 504 -28.13 4.98 6.71
C GLY A 504 -29.23 4.00 6.28
N GLN A 505 -30.17 3.70 7.18
CA GLN A 505 -31.33 2.84 6.87
C GLN A 505 -32.33 3.49 5.90
N LEU A 506 -32.57 4.80 5.99
CA LEU A 506 -33.45 5.52 5.07
C LEU A 506 -32.83 5.67 3.67
N ALA A 507 -31.51 5.91 3.58
CA ALA A 507 -30.78 5.95 2.32
C ALA A 507 -30.72 4.57 1.64
N LEU A 508 -30.67 3.48 2.42
CA LEU A 508 -30.82 2.10 1.94
C LEU A 508 -32.21 1.83 1.34
N ARG A 509 -33.28 2.34 1.97
CA ARG A 509 -34.66 2.20 1.45
C ARG A 509 -34.94 3.10 0.26
N LEU A 510 -34.41 4.33 0.23
CA LEU A 510 -34.61 5.27 -0.88
C LEU A 510 -33.79 4.90 -2.13
N LYS A 511 -32.58 4.32 -1.98
CA LYS A 511 -31.81 3.81 -3.13
C LYS A 511 -32.44 2.57 -3.77
N ALA A 512 -33.14 1.73 -2.99
CA ALA A 512 -33.93 0.62 -3.54
C ALA A 512 -35.16 1.11 -4.33
N ALA A 513 -35.76 2.24 -3.95
CA ALA A 513 -36.92 2.81 -4.63
C ALA A 513 -36.55 3.65 -5.87
N PHE A 514 -35.37 4.28 -5.90
CA PHE A 514 -34.97 5.21 -6.98
C PHE A 514 -34.39 4.54 -8.24
N TYR A 515 -34.11 3.23 -8.21
CA TYR A 515 -33.67 2.49 -9.40
C TYR A 515 -34.83 2.06 -10.33
N GLY A 516 -36.08 2.40 -10.00
CA GLY A 516 -37.25 1.91 -10.71
C GLY A 516 -37.88 2.83 -11.76
N ILE A 517 -37.87 4.16 -11.63
CA ILE A 517 -38.78 4.99 -12.43
C ILE A 517 -38.21 6.39 -12.75
N PHE A 518 -38.33 6.76 -14.03
CA PHE A 518 -38.15 8.07 -14.68
C PHE A 518 -36.78 8.43 -15.29
N ARG A 519 -36.72 8.26 -16.62
CA ARG A 519 -35.75 8.82 -17.56
C ARG A 519 -36.48 9.83 -18.43
N LEU A 520 -36.23 11.14 -18.27
CA LEU A 520 -36.64 12.17 -19.23
C LEU A 520 -35.54 13.25 -19.38
N PRO A 521 -35.32 13.81 -20.59
CA PRO A 521 -34.17 14.65 -20.93
C PRO A 521 -34.43 16.15 -20.66
N ILE A 522 -33.41 16.87 -20.18
CA ILE A 522 -33.44 18.32 -19.97
C ILE A 522 -32.76 19.02 -21.14
N HIS A 523 -33.55 19.76 -21.93
CA HIS A 523 -33.09 20.77 -22.89
C HIS A 523 -32.88 22.11 -22.15
N PHE A 524 -31.69 22.70 -22.28
CA PHE A 524 -31.39 24.06 -21.82
C PHE A 524 -31.73 25.07 -22.93
N ALA A 525 -32.69 25.96 -22.68
CA ALA A 525 -33.00 27.12 -23.52
C ALA A 525 -32.79 28.40 -22.69
N VAL A 526 -31.90 29.28 -23.15
CA VAL A 526 -31.62 30.58 -22.54
C VAL A 526 -32.51 31.63 -23.21
N LYS A 527 -33.37 32.29 -22.42
CA LYS A 527 -34.27 33.37 -22.83
C LYS A 527 -33.58 34.72 -22.59
N MET A 528 -33.45 35.52 -23.65
CA MET A 528 -33.03 36.93 -23.59
C MET A 528 -34.25 37.81 -23.30
N ALA A 529 -34.13 38.72 -22.34
CA ALA A 529 -35.11 39.75 -22.05
C ALA A 529 -34.46 41.13 -22.25
N SER A 530 -35.11 41.99 -23.05
CA SER A 530 -34.75 43.39 -23.27
C SER A 530 -35.68 44.29 -22.47
N GLY A 531 -35.12 45.34 -21.87
CA GLY A 531 -35.84 46.37 -21.13
C GLY A 531 -35.11 47.72 -21.23
N SER A 532 -35.87 48.74 -21.60
CA SER A 532 -35.53 50.11 -21.98
C SER A 532 -35.08 51.04 -20.85
N GLY A 533 -34.43 52.16 -21.19
CA GLY A 533 -34.58 53.43 -20.45
C GLY A 533 -33.30 54.24 -20.23
N THR A 534 -33.35 55.52 -20.58
CA THR A 534 -32.29 56.53 -20.74
C THR A 534 -31.89 57.28 -19.46
N LYS A 535 -30.63 57.80 -19.39
CA LYS A 535 -30.28 59.24 -19.26
C LYS A 535 -28.76 59.47 -19.07
N ASN A 536 -28.30 60.53 -19.73
CA ASN A 536 -26.94 61.09 -19.85
C ASN A 536 -26.24 61.42 -18.52
N LEU A 537 -24.90 61.35 -18.52
CA LEU A 537 -23.97 62.45 -18.20
C LEU A 537 -22.63 62.17 -18.91
N ASP A 538 -22.26 63.05 -19.84
CA ASP A 538 -21.28 62.82 -20.91
C ASP A 538 -19.98 63.62 -20.65
N PHE A 539 -18.85 62.93 -20.54
CA PHE A 539 -17.49 63.50 -20.60
C PHE A 539 -16.66 62.72 -21.62
N ARG A 540 -17.16 62.60 -22.87
CA ARG A 540 -16.56 61.73 -23.89
C ARG A 540 -16.31 62.48 -25.21
N ARG A 541 -15.09 62.35 -25.75
CA ARG A 541 -14.66 62.88 -27.06
C ARG A 541 -15.67 62.51 -28.15
N LYS A 542 -16.20 63.53 -28.84
CA LYS A 542 -17.12 63.37 -29.97
C LYS A 542 -16.42 62.70 -31.15
N TRP A 543 -17.11 61.75 -31.78
CA TRP A 543 -16.67 61.05 -32.98
C TRP A 543 -17.05 61.88 -34.21
N ASP A 544 -16.08 62.23 -35.06
CA ASP A 544 -16.34 62.84 -36.37
C ASP A 544 -16.79 61.76 -37.37
N LYS A 545 -18.04 61.84 -37.82
CA LYS A 545 -18.66 60.84 -38.71
C LYS A 545 -17.88 60.64 -40.02
N ASP A 546 -17.38 61.72 -40.60
CA ASP A 546 -16.72 61.70 -41.92
C ASP A 546 -15.35 60.97 -41.88
N GLU A 547 -14.66 61.01 -40.74
CA GLU A 547 -13.38 60.31 -40.56
C GLU A 547 -13.59 58.80 -40.47
N TYR A 548 -14.63 58.37 -39.74
CA TYR A 548 -14.96 56.96 -39.60
C TYR A 548 -15.59 56.36 -40.86
N GLU A 549 -16.31 57.15 -41.65
CA GLU A 549 -16.85 56.71 -42.93
C GLU A 549 -15.73 56.44 -43.96
N LYS A 550 -14.73 57.33 -44.05
CA LYS A 550 -13.52 57.10 -44.86
C LYS A 550 -12.70 55.90 -44.36
N LEU A 551 -12.63 55.68 -43.05
CA LEU A 551 -11.93 54.54 -42.47
C LEU A 551 -12.67 53.22 -42.73
N ALA A 552 -14.02 53.26 -42.79
CA ALA A 552 -14.85 52.13 -43.13
C ALA A 552 -14.76 51.78 -44.63
N GLU A 553 -14.75 52.77 -45.52
CA GLU A 553 -14.50 52.55 -46.95
C GLU A 553 -13.12 51.96 -47.22
N LYS A 554 -12.07 52.45 -46.55
CA LYS A 554 -10.72 51.86 -46.64
C LYS A 554 -10.69 50.40 -46.20
N ARG A 555 -11.41 50.04 -45.14
CA ARG A 555 -11.53 48.64 -44.70
C ARG A 555 -12.29 47.79 -45.71
N LEU A 556 -13.35 48.32 -46.32
CA LEU A 556 -14.12 47.63 -47.34
C LEU A 556 -13.32 47.41 -48.63
N THR A 557 -12.47 48.36 -49.03
CA THR A 557 -11.55 48.19 -50.16
C THR A 557 -10.44 47.18 -49.84
N GLU A 558 -9.84 47.24 -48.64
CA GLU A 558 -8.86 46.22 -48.21
C GLU A 558 -9.47 44.82 -48.07
N GLU A 559 -10.75 44.71 -47.68
CA GLU A 559 -11.48 43.45 -47.62
C GLU A 559 -11.85 42.91 -49.02
N ARG A 560 -12.14 43.79 -49.99
CA ARG A 560 -12.35 43.41 -51.41
C ARG A 560 -11.05 42.97 -52.07
N GLU A 561 -9.96 43.71 -51.87
CA GLU A 561 -8.63 43.33 -52.39
C GLU A 561 -8.11 42.01 -51.78
N LYS A 562 -8.45 41.70 -50.52
CA LYS A 562 -8.16 40.39 -49.91
C LYS A 562 -9.01 39.24 -50.45
N LYS A 563 -10.19 39.52 -51.01
CA LYS A 563 -11.09 38.51 -51.59
C LYS A 563 -10.75 38.16 -53.04
N ASP A 564 -10.15 39.10 -53.78
CA ASP A 564 -9.77 38.90 -55.20
C ASP A 564 -8.30 38.46 -55.40
N GLY A 565 -7.59 38.16 -54.31
CA GLY A 565 -6.30 37.46 -54.36
C GLY A 565 -6.47 35.97 -54.64
N LYS A 566 -5.97 35.51 -55.80
CA LYS A 566 -5.87 34.12 -56.30
C LYS A 566 -5.85 33.04 -55.19
N PRO A 567 -6.61 31.92 -55.31
CA PRO A 567 -6.61 30.87 -54.29
C PRO A 567 -5.20 30.31 -54.10
N VAL A 568 -4.61 30.59 -52.94
CA VAL A 568 -3.36 29.96 -52.52
C VAL A 568 -3.66 28.48 -52.34
N GLN A 569 -2.97 27.62 -53.11
CA GLN A 569 -3.08 26.18 -52.96
C GLN A 569 -2.84 25.81 -51.48
N PRO A 570 -3.66 24.94 -50.87
CA PRO A 570 -3.49 24.59 -49.47
C PRO A 570 -2.08 24.00 -49.29
N VAL A 571 -1.25 24.67 -48.49
CA VAL A 571 0.09 24.19 -48.14
C VAL A 571 -0.07 22.78 -47.56
N LYS A 572 0.34 21.75 -48.32
CA LYS A 572 0.39 20.38 -47.83
C LYS A 572 1.44 20.32 -46.73
N ARG A 573 0.97 20.32 -45.47
CA ARG A 573 1.83 20.19 -44.29
C ARG A 573 2.15 18.72 -44.06
N GLU A 574 3.42 18.43 -43.80
CA GLU A 574 3.86 17.07 -43.49
C GLU A 574 3.33 16.62 -42.12
N LEU A 575 3.18 15.31 -41.94
CA LEU A 575 2.75 14.71 -40.67
C LEU A 575 3.87 14.83 -39.63
N LEU A 576 3.47 14.80 -38.36
CA LEU A 576 4.42 14.92 -37.24
C LEU A 576 5.42 13.76 -37.26
N ARG A 577 6.72 14.08 -37.42
CA ARG A 577 7.82 13.11 -37.32
C ARG A 577 8.54 13.22 -35.98
N HIS A 578 9.21 12.14 -35.59
CA HIS A 578 10.11 12.14 -34.45
C HIS A 578 11.33 13.03 -34.73
N ARG A 579 11.93 13.64 -33.70
CA ARG A 579 13.14 14.44 -33.86
C ARG A 579 14.37 13.54 -33.96
N ASP A 580 15.25 13.82 -34.92
CA ASP A 580 16.47 13.03 -35.11
C ASP A 580 17.68 13.58 -34.32
N TYR A 581 17.53 14.70 -33.62
CA TYR A 581 18.58 15.32 -32.80
C TYR A 581 18.19 15.38 -31.31
N LYS A 582 19.20 15.29 -30.44
CA LYS A 582 19.05 15.41 -28.99
C LYS A 582 19.01 16.90 -28.60
N VAL A 583 18.06 17.28 -27.75
CA VAL A 583 17.95 18.66 -27.24
C VAL A 583 18.84 18.81 -26.01
N ASP A 584 19.94 19.54 -26.14
CA ASP A 584 20.88 19.75 -25.04
C ASP A 584 20.42 20.89 -24.12
N LEU A 585 19.87 20.52 -22.96
CA LEU A 585 19.36 21.46 -21.94
C LEU A 585 20.39 21.75 -20.83
N GLU A 586 21.45 20.96 -20.75
CA GLU A 586 22.42 20.96 -19.63
C GLU A 586 23.57 21.96 -19.80
N SER A 587 23.91 22.31 -21.04
CA SER A 587 25.08 23.13 -21.36
C SER A 587 25.03 24.57 -20.82
N LYS A 588 23.85 25.03 -20.40
CA LYS A 588 23.60 26.38 -19.84
C LYS A 588 23.24 26.38 -18.35
N LEU A 589 23.19 25.22 -17.68
CA LEU A 589 22.93 25.15 -16.24
C LEU A 589 24.17 25.63 -15.46
N GLY A 590 23.96 26.51 -14.47
CA GLY A 590 25.02 26.99 -13.57
C GLY A 590 25.93 28.11 -14.12
N LYS A 591 25.65 28.67 -15.31
CA LYS A 591 26.41 29.80 -15.88
C LYS A 591 25.72 31.14 -15.60
N THR A 592 26.43 32.09 -15.00
CA THR A 592 25.95 33.47 -14.78
C THR A 592 26.40 34.36 -15.93
N ILE A 593 25.46 35.05 -16.58
CA ILE A 593 25.73 35.96 -17.70
C ILE A 593 25.23 37.36 -17.33
N VAL A 594 26.07 38.39 -17.54
CA VAL A 594 25.70 39.79 -17.30
C VAL A 594 24.96 40.32 -18.52
N ILE A 595 23.69 40.69 -18.35
CA ILE A 595 22.83 41.20 -19.43
C ILE A 595 22.82 42.73 -19.42
N THR A 596 23.16 43.36 -20.54
CA THR A 596 23.03 44.83 -20.74
C THR A 596 21.82 45.12 -21.63
N LYS A 597 21.36 46.39 -21.68
CA LYS A 597 20.18 46.78 -22.48
C LYS A 597 20.38 46.63 -24.00
N THR A 598 21.61 46.42 -24.46
CA THR A 598 21.98 46.28 -25.87
C THR A 598 22.26 44.84 -26.30
N THR A 599 22.10 43.85 -25.39
CA THR A 599 22.37 42.44 -25.70
C THR A 599 21.30 41.85 -26.65
N PRO A 600 21.68 41.16 -27.74
CA PRO A 600 20.73 40.52 -28.66
C PRO A 600 19.90 39.43 -27.97
N GLN A 601 18.65 39.22 -28.42
CA GLN A 601 17.70 38.31 -27.78
C GLN A 601 18.19 36.84 -27.70
N SER A 602 19.08 36.42 -28.60
CA SER A 602 19.72 35.10 -28.59
C SER A 602 20.67 34.85 -27.40
N GLU A 603 21.19 35.92 -26.81
CA GLU A 603 22.17 35.91 -25.71
C GLU A 603 21.56 36.33 -24.37
N MET A 604 20.27 36.63 -24.34
CA MET A 604 19.54 36.90 -23.10
C MET A 604 19.40 35.63 -22.27
N GLY A 605 19.37 35.79 -20.94
CA GLY A 605 19.21 34.67 -20.01
C GLY A 605 17.94 33.86 -20.26
N GLY A 606 18.10 32.62 -20.68
CA GLY A 606 17.02 31.68 -21.01
C GLY A 606 17.36 30.80 -22.22
N TYR A 607 16.36 30.05 -22.69
CA TYR A 607 16.41 29.26 -23.91
C TYR A 607 15.77 30.05 -25.05
N TYR A 608 16.53 30.29 -26.12
CA TYR A 608 16.07 31.01 -27.31
C TYR A 608 15.60 30.02 -28.39
N CYS A 609 14.47 30.32 -29.02
CA CYS A 609 13.93 29.53 -30.12
C CYS A 609 14.03 30.30 -31.46
N ASN A 610 14.90 29.83 -32.36
CA ASN A 610 15.14 30.45 -33.69
C ASN A 610 13.91 30.43 -34.62
N VAL A 611 12.95 29.53 -34.38
CA VAL A 611 11.76 29.35 -35.26
C VAL A 611 10.61 30.29 -34.89
N CYS A 612 10.64 30.81 -33.66
CA CYS A 612 9.56 31.64 -33.12
C CYS A 612 10.05 32.99 -32.59
N ASP A 613 11.36 33.26 -32.70
CA ASP A 613 12.05 34.46 -32.21
C ASP A 613 11.58 34.87 -30.81
N CYS A 614 11.64 33.93 -29.86
CA CYS A 614 11.26 34.17 -28.47
C CYS A 614 12.23 33.54 -27.47
N VAL A 615 12.40 34.22 -26.33
CA VAL A 615 13.20 33.76 -25.19
C VAL A 615 12.27 33.18 -24.12
N VAL A 616 12.53 31.95 -23.70
CA VAL A 616 11.79 31.26 -22.63
C VAL A 616 12.73 31.03 -21.45
N LYS A 617 12.30 31.42 -20.25
CA LYS A 617 13.16 31.41 -19.05
C LYS A 617 13.35 30.02 -18.43
N ASP A 618 12.36 29.13 -18.54
CA ASP A 618 12.38 27.80 -17.93
C ASP A 618 12.53 26.69 -18.97
N SER A 619 13.21 25.59 -18.61
CA SER A 619 13.42 24.42 -19.47
C SER A 619 12.11 23.69 -19.81
N ILE A 620 11.18 23.59 -18.84
CA ILE A 620 9.87 22.95 -19.03
C ILE A 620 9.02 23.77 -20.00
N ASN A 621 8.95 25.09 -19.78
CA ASN A 621 8.21 26.00 -20.66
C ASN A 621 8.81 26.05 -22.08
N PHE A 622 10.13 25.86 -22.20
CA PHE A 622 10.80 25.79 -23.50
C PHE A 622 10.45 24.49 -24.25
N LEU A 623 10.41 23.35 -23.55
CA LEU A 623 9.97 22.09 -24.14
C LEU A 623 8.51 22.15 -24.59
N ASP A 624 7.63 22.75 -23.79
CA ASP A 624 6.22 22.96 -24.15
C ASP A 624 6.06 23.93 -25.33
N HIS A 625 6.93 24.94 -25.43
CA HIS A 625 6.97 25.86 -26.56
C HIS A 625 7.32 25.13 -27.88
N ILE A 626 8.39 24.31 -27.89
CA ILE A 626 8.82 23.56 -29.08
C ILE A 626 7.79 22.48 -29.46
N ASN A 627 7.11 21.90 -28.47
CA ASN A 627 6.00 20.96 -28.70
C ASN A 627 4.67 21.66 -29.05
N GLY A 628 4.65 22.99 -29.01
CA GLY A 628 3.45 23.79 -29.21
C GLY A 628 2.97 23.86 -30.66
N LYS A 629 1.65 24.01 -30.82
CA LYS A 629 0.96 24.14 -32.11
C LYS A 629 1.49 25.27 -33.00
N LYS A 630 2.02 26.36 -32.43
CA LYS A 630 2.56 27.49 -33.20
C LYS A 630 3.93 27.16 -33.77
N HIS A 631 4.83 26.64 -32.93
CA HIS A 631 6.17 26.23 -33.34
C HIS A 631 6.14 25.16 -34.42
N GLN A 632 5.34 24.10 -34.23
CA GLN A 632 5.19 23.03 -35.21
C GLN A 632 4.59 23.51 -36.54
N ARG A 633 3.68 24.50 -36.49
CA ARG A 633 3.13 25.12 -37.70
C ARG A 633 4.17 25.94 -38.46
N ASN A 634 5.05 26.64 -37.76
CA ASN A 634 6.16 27.39 -38.38
C ASN A 634 7.20 26.45 -39.01
N LEU A 635 7.37 25.25 -38.46
CA LEU A 635 8.17 24.17 -39.05
C LEU A 635 7.50 23.45 -40.24
N GLY A 636 6.29 23.85 -40.63
CA GLY A 636 5.55 23.21 -41.72
C GLY A 636 4.89 21.87 -41.37
N MET A 637 4.88 21.48 -40.09
CA MET A 637 4.31 20.22 -39.61
C MET A 637 2.84 20.35 -39.15
N SER A 638 2.07 19.29 -39.36
CA SER A 638 0.71 19.10 -38.83
C SER A 638 0.74 18.30 -37.53
N MET A 639 -0.15 18.60 -36.60
CA MET A 639 -0.32 17.82 -35.36
C MET A 639 -0.98 16.45 -35.54
N ARG A 640 -1.29 16.05 -36.79
CA ARG A 640 -1.82 14.72 -37.07
C ARG A 640 -0.66 13.72 -37.14
N VAL A 641 -0.77 12.68 -36.34
CA VAL A 641 0.16 11.54 -36.32
C VAL A 641 -0.24 10.57 -37.43
N GLU A 642 0.74 10.02 -38.14
CA GLU A 642 0.51 8.98 -39.15
C GLU A 642 -0.01 7.70 -38.49
N ARG A 643 -1.11 7.14 -39.01
CA ARG A 643 -1.61 5.84 -38.55
C ARG A 643 -0.72 4.74 -39.12
N SER A 644 -0.19 3.89 -38.26
CA SER A 644 0.68 2.79 -38.68
C SER A 644 -0.07 1.81 -39.59
N THR A 645 0.51 1.47 -40.73
CA THR A 645 -0.05 0.45 -41.64
C THR A 645 0.27 -0.96 -41.15
N LEU A 646 -0.50 -1.97 -41.60
CA LEU A 646 -0.28 -3.38 -41.23
C LEU A 646 1.14 -3.86 -41.54
N ASP A 647 1.74 -3.40 -42.64
CA ASP A 647 3.10 -3.78 -43.01
C ASP A 647 4.17 -3.12 -42.14
N GLN A 648 3.95 -1.88 -41.68
CA GLN A 648 4.84 -1.22 -40.70
C GLN A 648 4.80 -1.94 -39.35
N VAL A 649 3.63 -2.48 -38.97
CA VAL A 649 3.46 -3.25 -37.74
C VAL A 649 4.16 -4.61 -37.85
N LYS A 650 4.03 -5.32 -38.99
CA LYS A 650 4.76 -6.57 -39.24
C LYS A 650 6.28 -6.39 -39.17
N LYS A 651 6.82 -5.34 -39.80
CA LYS A 651 8.27 -5.02 -39.71
C LYS A 651 8.73 -4.72 -38.28
N ARG A 652 7.90 -4.08 -37.44
CA ARG A 652 8.23 -3.87 -36.02
C ARG A 652 8.25 -5.18 -35.23
N PHE A 653 7.35 -6.11 -35.52
CA PHE A 653 7.38 -7.44 -34.90
C PHE A 653 8.63 -8.23 -35.28
N GLU A 654 9.07 -8.18 -36.54
CA GLU A 654 10.31 -8.81 -36.98
C GLU A 654 11.56 -8.22 -36.30
N VAL A 655 11.64 -6.89 -36.19
CA VAL A 655 12.76 -6.22 -35.50
C VAL A 655 12.79 -6.56 -34.00
N ASN A 656 11.63 -6.61 -33.34
CA ASN A 656 11.56 -7.01 -31.93
C ASN A 656 11.91 -8.49 -31.74
N LYS A 657 11.52 -9.36 -32.67
CA LYS A 657 11.91 -10.77 -32.64
C LYS A 657 13.42 -10.93 -32.75
N LYS A 658 14.06 -10.21 -33.68
CA LYS A 658 15.53 -10.19 -33.81
C LYS A 658 16.23 -9.65 -32.56
N LYS A 659 15.73 -8.57 -31.96
CA LYS A 659 16.28 -8.04 -30.69
C LYS A 659 16.11 -8.99 -29.51
N MET A 660 15.04 -9.79 -29.49
CA MET A 660 14.86 -10.83 -28.48
C MET A 660 15.84 -11.98 -28.69
N GLU A 661 16.05 -12.40 -29.94
CA GLU A 661 17.06 -13.42 -30.29
C GLU A 661 18.49 -12.95 -29.99
N GLU A 662 18.81 -11.68 -30.24
CA GLU A 662 20.11 -11.07 -29.85
C GLU A 662 20.27 -11.00 -28.33
N LYS A 663 19.25 -10.56 -27.59
CA LYS A 663 19.27 -10.58 -26.12
C LYS A 663 19.38 -11.97 -25.54
N GLN A 664 18.86 -12.99 -26.23
CA GLN A 664 18.92 -14.38 -25.81
C GLN A 664 20.32 -14.96 -26.00
N LYS A 665 21.07 -14.48 -27.00
CA LYS A 665 22.51 -14.77 -27.18
C LYS A 665 23.39 -14.02 -26.19
N ASP A 666 23.05 -12.78 -25.85
CA ASP A 666 23.72 -12.03 -24.77
C ASP A 666 23.44 -12.62 -23.36
N TYR A 667 22.54 -13.61 -23.26
CA TYR A 667 22.12 -14.30 -22.04
C TYR A 667 22.63 -15.76 -21.98
N ASP A 668 23.77 -16.10 -22.59
CA ASP A 668 24.46 -17.36 -22.30
C ASP A 668 25.04 -17.33 -20.85
N PHE A 669 24.13 -17.60 -19.91
CA PHE A 669 24.32 -17.64 -18.46
C PHE A 669 25.32 -18.72 -18.03
N GLU A 670 25.55 -19.73 -18.87
CA GLU A 670 26.51 -20.81 -18.63
C GLU A 670 27.96 -20.33 -18.70
N GLU A 671 28.29 -19.40 -19.61
CA GLU A 671 29.65 -18.88 -19.77
C GLU A 671 30.02 -17.99 -18.56
N ARG A 672 29.07 -17.16 -18.11
CA ARG A 672 29.24 -16.29 -16.94
C ARG A 672 29.28 -17.06 -15.60
N MET A 673 28.52 -18.16 -15.48
CA MET A 673 28.60 -19.06 -14.32
C MET A 673 29.91 -19.84 -14.28
N LYS A 674 30.50 -20.13 -15.44
CA LYS A 674 31.80 -20.79 -15.55
C LYS A 674 32.94 -19.83 -15.17
N GLU A 675 32.90 -18.59 -15.65
CA GLU A 675 33.86 -17.54 -15.26
C GLU A 675 33.83 -17.26 -13.75
N LEU A 676 32.64 -17.15 -13.13
CA LEU A 676 32.50 -16.95 -11.68
C LEU A 676 33.05 -18.12 -10.86
N ARG A 677 32.87 -19.38 -11.31
CA ARG A 677 33.49 -20.54 -10.65
C ARG A 677 35.01 -20.53 -10.78
N GLU A 678 35.54 -20.21 -11.95
CA GLU A 678 36.99 -20.11 -12.17
C GLU A 678 37.63 -18.98 -11.36
N GLU A 679 36.97 -17.84 -11.21
CA GLU A 679 37.42 -16.75 -10.32
C GLU A 679 37.38 -17.16 -8.85
N GLU A 680 36.34 -17.88 -8.42
CA GLU A 680 36.22 -18.35 -7.03
C GLU A 680 37.29 -19.41 -6.69
N GLU A 681 37.61 -20.31 -7.63
CA GLU A 681 38.71 -21.27 -7.49
C GLU A 681 40.08 -20.60 -7.44
N LYS A 682 40.33 -19.61 -8.32
CA LYS A 682 41.56 -18.79 -8.28
C LYS A 682 41.69 -18.02 -6.96
N ALA A 683 40.61 -17.46 -6.44
CA ALA A 683 40.60 -16.77 -5.16
C ALA A 683 40.86 -17.73 -3.97
N LYS A 684 40.31 -18.96 -4.02
CA LYS A 684 40.59 -20.01 -3.02
C LYS A 684 42.04 -20.48 -3.08
N ALA A 685 42.60 -20.63 -4.27
CA ALA A 685 44.01 -20.97 -4.46
C ALA A 685 44.93 -19.87 -3.92
N TYR A 686 44.66 -18.60 -4.26
CA TYR A 686 45.42 -17.45 -3.76
C TYR A 686 45.36 -17.31 -2.23
N LYS A 687 44.20 -17.55 -1.61
CA LYS A 687 44.07 -17.57 -0.14
C LYS A 687 44.89 -18.69 0.51
N LYS A 688 44.90 -19.88 -0.09
CA LYS A 688 45.72 -21.01 0.39
C LYS A 688 47.21 -20.73 0.25
N GLU A 689 47.64 -20.13 -0.85
CA GLU A 689 49.04 -19.77 -1.08
C GLU A 689 49.50 -18.70 -0.10
N LYS A 690 48.69 -17.65 0.12
CA LYS A 690 48.98 -16.61 1.12
C LYS A 690 49.00 -17.14 2.55
N GLN A 691 48.22 -18.17 2.87
CA GLN A 691 48.31 -18.87 4.17
C GLN A 691 49.60 -19.68 4.29
N LYS A 692 50.03 -20.38 3.23
CA LYS A 692 51.31 -21.10 3.20
C LYS A 692 52.49 -20.14 3.31
N GLU A 693 52.43 -19.00 2.65
CA GLU A 693 53.46 -17.97 2.71
C GLU A 693 53.52 -17.32 4.10
N LYS A 694 52.38 -17.05 4.74
CA LYS A 694 52.35 -16.63 6.16
C LYS A 694 52.94 -17.69 7.09
N LYS A 695 52.69 -18.97 6.83
CA LYS A 695 53.24 -20.07 7.64
C LYS A 695 54.75 -20.21 7.44
N ARG A 696 55.23 -20.08 6.20
CA ARG A 696 56.67 -20.01 5.88
C ARG A 696 57.34 -18.80 6.52
N ARG A 697 56.71 -17.62 6.48
CA ARG A 697 57.22 -16.43 7.18
C ARG A 697 57.27 -16.62 8.69
N ALA A 698 56.26 -17.27 9.28
CA ALA A 698 56.28 -17.58 10.70
C ALA A 698 57.35 -18.64 11.06
N GLU A 699 57.64 -19.59 10.17
CA GLU A 699 58.74 -20.55 10.32
C GLU A 699 60.12 -19.89 10.09
N GLU A 700 60.24 -18.94 9.15
CA GLU A 700 61.44 -18.14 8.90
C GLU A 700 61.71 -17.15 10.06
N ASP A 701 60.66 -16.52 10.62
CA ASP A 701 60.75 -15.64 11.80
C ASP A 701 61.14 -16.41 13.07
N LEU A 702 60.75 -17.69 13.20
CA LEU A 702 61.18 -18.58 14.30
C LEU A 702 62.65 -19.03 14.16
N THR A 703 63.26 -18.86 12.99
CA THR A 703 64.69 -19.16 12.75
C THR A 703 65.60 -17.94 12.82
N PHE A 704 65.07 -16.75 13.09
CA PHE A 704 65.83 -15.49 13.15
C PHE A 704 65.92 -14.88 14.57
N GLU A 705 65.41 -15.58 15.59
CA GLU A 705 65.53 -15.20 17.02
C GLU A 705 66.51 -16.12 17.79
N GLU A 706 67.67 -16.41 17.19
CA GLU A 706 68.88 -16.85 17.91
C GLU A 706 70.03 -15.90 17.58
N ASP A 707 69.96 -14.68 18.12
CA ASP A 707 71.13 -13.80 18.34
C ASP A 707 70.80 -12.88 19.54
N ASP A 708 70.87 -13.50 20.72
CA ASP A 708 70.45 -12.98 22.02
C ASP A 708 71.57 -12.13 22.67
N GLU A 709 72.05 -11.09 21.98
CA GLU A 709 73.01 -10.11 22.53
C GLU A 709 72.45 -8.70 22.72
N MET A 710 71.27 -8.38 22.18
CA MET A 710 70.65 -7.04 22.35
C MET A 710 69.63 -6.93 23.49
N ALA A 711 69.22 -8.05 24.10
CA ALA A 711 68.24 -8.07 25.19
C ALA A 711 68.88 -7.88 26.60
N ALA A 712 70.19 -8.06 26.73
CA ALA A 712 70.92 -7.87 27.99
C ALA A 712 71.13 -6.39 28.39
N VAL A 713 70.90 -5.44 27.47
CA VAL A 713 71.11 -4.00 27.71
C VAL A 713 69.91 -3.34 28.42
N MET A 714 68.71 -3.93 28.38
CA MET A 714 67.47 -3.23 28.76
C MET A 714 66.80 -3.70 30.07
N GLY A 715 67.54 -4.34 30.97
CA GLY A 715 67.31 -4.23 32.42
C GLY A 715 65.92 -4.60 32.97
N PHE A 716 65.31 -5.70 32.53
CA PHE A 716 64.09 -6.24 33.16
C PHE A 716 64.33 -7.61 33.78
N SER A 717 64.78 -7.62 35.04
CA SER A 717 64.96 -8.81 35.85
C SER A 717 63.72 -9.12 36.70
N GLY A 718 63.16 -10.32 36.50
CA GLY A 718 62.67 -11.19 37.58
C GLY A 718 61.19 -11.09 37.97
N PHE A 719 60.43 -12.16 37.75
CA PHE A 719 59.93 -13.06 38.81
C PHE A 719 59.17 -14.25 38.17
N GLY A 720 59.64 -15.47 38.45
CA GLY A 720 59.06 -16.70 37.91
C GLY A 720 58.03 -17.36 38.83
N SER A 721 57.23 -18.28 38.28
CA SER A 721 56.84 -19.49 39.01
C SER A 721 56.58 -20.69 38.08
N THR A 722 57.17 -21.79 38.54
CA THR A 722 57.24 -23.20 38.17
C THR A 722 56.00 -23.90 37.58
N LYS A 723 56.27 -24.71 36.54
CA LYS A 723 55.50 -25.88 36.09
C LYS A 723 55.57 -27.03 37.11
N LYS A 724 54.48 -27.80 37.21
CA LYS A 724 54.51 -29.23 37.54
C LYS A 724 53.67 -29.99 36.52
N SER A 725 54.29 -31.00 35.91
CA SER A 725 53.69 -31.91 34.93
C SER A 725 52.72 -32.88 35.58
N TYR A 726 51.58 -33.11 34.93
CA TYR A 726 51.15 -34.41 34.41
C TYR A 726 50.35 -34.19 33.13
#